data_AF-A0A813ZHD6-F1
#
_entry.id   AF-A0A813ZHD6-F1
#
_cell.length_a   1.000
_cell.length_b   1.000
_cell.length_c   1.000
_cell.angle_alpha   90.00
_cell.angle_beta   90.00
_cell.angle_gamma   90.00
#
_symmetry.space_group_name_H-M   'P 1'
#
loop_
_entity.id
_entity.type
_entity.pdbx_description
1 polymer ?
#
loop_
_entity_poly.entity_id
_entity_poly.type
_entity_poly.pdbx_seq_one_letter_code
_entity_poly.pdbx_strand_id
1 'polypeptide(L)'
;MTATTNANDILTHIFTNLPKQQDNDEILNERRSFPQQLGDFGEYLDNKLTDIATACLKSSSEYEENRIGPSTASLNSYSATGIVQCTRFDYTGISSFNTVRADVCVFRGKWQYEVLLETRGVMQFGWCTIKCHFSQEIGVGDTWTSFSYDGGRIRKWNVQNSKYGDSWLAGDIISCLIDCDEGTISFKRNGIDLGIAFDNVPCGKGIAYFPAISLSQNERVKINFGATPFRHPTTNYLPIDEKPQLFIEQANFLFNIFEQVIYLGKYQRFNGSNKNTNSLKLPQARPLPDPKNDAILMIIAQQIIERLCPLLASPYIIQQCLISMLIRLNHESLHSEHTEICLCLDYFWAFLQSNDLLTVLTQVFHSLNTLYFFEPIQLQFDQHRQYLYLLYSILKHEDTRKLSLESIFFLKVKLPLFIDIKPPDSDLLKQIIPDGWARKKLNLNDVERDLSCLSACRKLKDDLNSLENIQIEILKLLLTPSDVLQHPPSSKFLFITKFRLFLKENLSDSPLHNFQPGIIRNFFHRLLHVLEFYWNQYHEIKSFDEGHDSSLPFDSAYVPSQKFIDNNFDYFNLQRLGGVQSHLEKEYSADVKRARSSGTSFLSRAFSDQSSRHDDMSDFVNGRERYRHQLGYSLKSSNATGSESLTELLDGLILLYHVGVHKHYLKVAEVIDSLREYNESLIDIDNKLVNCREDCPEIRDELLRSKKIFEQQTEDLTRKIAWITVHIFSHEKRRDIVILHRCVYRTLQIASEAGNLFSFVPEIYLNDIYLNTFTALNVYYPTEDSGINREIAGDFVQFIANHMQDTRIVNSDVRDNMTQCLSAFCFYSGSLRALESMREYNRTVLIRALLTPYANRPWAMTNLILVRFWKGCGFGFRYSQSYPSKFLQSLRKDRVQDSSPSMKYQQEIGRYLTSHTDDAIGFLNSLLGQLNWAFSEFMGLLKDLTPTKSRYMPTIEHRQMKICSTCFDVTVSLLRTIEMTICVAPTVILDRHSNKSEMLLIRLLQLLGQIINRLATKNYVLEDIERLKMYALDNIQPYPMFSAVCGILVHLINRTSNEISSRVCRAIYNEVDLDLSCLHRLIYDSESDASNSVSSSAHFTLKSQPEINRSEAYDLDEIYRKLNDTYQMLAKTTKKSDDNDESICIICYSHQIQGEFRPCKHQACLSCITMHLMTSKECFFCKTHVDQVVDLITGRVIDSIKPNENNIKDK
;
A
#
# COMPACT_ATOMS: atom_id res chain seq x y z
N MET A 1 37.20 22.46 -61.76
CA MET A 1 35.88 23.05 -62.06
C MET A 1 34.94 22.66 -60.95
N THR A 2 34.41 23.66 -60.28
CA THR A 2 33.78 23.66 -58.96
C THR A 2 32.28 23.33 -59.07
N ALA A 3 31.88 22.13 -58.63
CA ALA A 3 30.47 21.76 -58.52
C ALA A 3 29.88 22.45 -57.27
N THR A 4 29.34 23.64 -57.48
CA THR A 4 28.39 24.29 -56.59
C THR A 4 27.06 23.57 -56.79
N THR A 5 26.57 22.83 -55.80
CA THR A 5 25.22 22.26 -55.84
C THR A 5 24.23 23.42 -55.95
N ASN A 6 23.49 23.45 -57.06
CA ASN A 6 22.47 24.45 -57.29
C ASN A 6 21.24 24.09 -56.43
N ALA A 7 20.42 25.05 -55.98
CA ALA A 7 19.19 24.74 -55.21
C ALA A 7 18.29 23.71 -55.94
N ASN A 8 18.38 23.70 -57.27
CA ASN A 8 17.74 22.76 -58.17
C ASN A 8 18.18 21.29 -57.95
N ASP A 9 19.45 21.04 -57.59
CA ASP A 9 19.95 19.68 -57.35
C ASP A 9 19.38 19.11 -56.03
N ILE A 10 19.24 19.95 -55.00
CA ILE A 10 18.62 19.59 -53.72
C ILE A 10 17.13 19.28 -53.90
N LEU A 11 16.40 20.16 -54.61
CA LEU A 11 14.98 19.94 -54.90
C LEU A 11 14.77 18.66 -55.75
N THR A 12 15.59 18.47 -56.79
CA THR A 12 15.54 17.26 -57.61
C THR A 12 15.80 15.99 -56.78
N HIS A 13 16.74 16.04 -55.83
CA HIS A 13 17.01 14.91 -54.93
C HIS A 13 15.83 14.59 -54.00
N ILE A 14 15.18 15.61 -53.44
CA ILE A 14 14.00 15.44 -52.57
C ILE A 14 12.87 14.74 -53.34
N PHE A 15 12.51 15.25 -54.53
CA PHE A 15 11.38 14.73 -55.30
C PHE A 15 11.64 13.38 -55.96
N THR A 16 12.89 13.05 -56.29
CA THR A 16 13.23 11.75 -56.88
C THR A 16 13.22 10.59 -55.89
N ASN A 17 13.38 10.88 -54.59
CA ASN A 17 13.41 9.87 -53.51
C ASN A 17 12.09 9.77 -52.72
N LEU A 18 11.03 10.47 -53.15
CA LEU A 18 9.71 10.29 -52.55
C LEU A 18 9.20 8.86 -52.80
N PRO A 19 8.49 8.26 -51.82
CA PRO A 19 7.90 6.93 -51.99
C PRO A 19 6.93 6.93 -53.17
N LYS A 20 7.11 5.98 -54.11
CA LYS A 20 6.22 5.81 -55.26
C LYS A 20 4.82 5.45 -54.75
N GLN A 21 3.84 6.34 -54.89
CA GLN A 21 2.45 5.99 -54.65
C GLN A 21 1.99 4.97 -55.71
N GLN A 22 1.38 3.87 -55.28
CA GLN A 22 0.77 2.88 -56.17
C GLN A 22 -0.47 3.49 -56.84
N ASP A 23 -0.32 3.98 -58.08
CA ASP A 23 -1.09 3.57 -59.26
C ASP A 23 -0.93 4.59 -60.41
N ASN A 24 -0.80 4.03 -61.62
CA ASN A 24 -0.86 4.62 -62.96
C ASN A 24 0.39 5.26 -63.60
N ASP A 25 0.55 4.91 -64.88
CA ASP A 25 1.64 5.17 -65.83
C ASP A 25 1.90 6.66 -66.22
N GLU A 26 1.52 7.64 -65.39
CA GLU A 26 1.70 9.09 -65.67
C GLU A 26 3.09 9.65 -65.24
N ILE A 27 3.92 8.83 -64.58
CA ILE A 27 5.16 9.25 -63.89
C ILE A 27 6.26 9.75 -64.87
N LEU A 28 6.19 9.44 -66.16
CA LEU A 28 7.15 9.94 -67.14
C LEU A 28 6.89 11.39 -67.56
N ASN A 29 5.67 11.92 -67.37
CA ASN A 29 5.33 13.32 -67.67
C ASN A 29 5.50 14.27 -66.47
N GLU A 30 5.40 13.79 -65.22
CA GLU A 30 5.57 14.63 -64.01
C GLU A 30 7.02 15.05 -63.72
N ARG A 31 8.03 14.38 -64.29
CA ARG A 31 9.44 14.80 -64.14
C ARG A 31 9.72 16.20 -64.71
N ARG A 32 8.83 16.76 -65.54
CA ARG A 32 8.94 18.11 -66.11
C ARG A 32 8.25 19.20 -65.28
N SER A 33 7.50 18.85 -64.23
CA SER A 33 6.71 19.79 -63.41
C SER A 33 7.26 20.04 -62.00
N PHE A 34 8.45 19.51 -61.67
CA PHE A 34 9.09 19.83 -60.38
C PHE A 34 9.63 21.27 -60.37
N PRO A 35 9.54 21.98 -59.24
CA PRO A 35 10.04 23.34 -59.12
C PRO A 35 11.56 23.36 -59.36
N GLN A 36 11.99 24.15 -60.36
CA GLN A 36 13.41 24.26 -60.74
C GLN A 36 14.14 25.38 -59.99
N GLN A 37 13.39 26.26 -59.31
CA GLN A 37 13.90 27.36 -58.50
C GLN A 37 13.28 27.36 -57.10
N LEU A 38 14.01 27.90 -56.12
CA LEU A 38 13.59 27.95 -54.71
C LEU A 38 12.35 28.86 -54.49
N GLY A 39 12.19 29.90 -55.31
CA GLY A 39 11.04 30.80 -55.25
C GLY A 39 9.72 30.16 -55.66
N ASP A 40 9.76 29.21 -56.59
CA ASP A 40 8.57 28.53 -57.13
C ASP A 40 8.11 27.35 -56.24
N PHE A 41 8.91 26.98 -55.22
CA PHE A 41 8.64 25.84 -54.35
C PHE A 41 7.38 26.05 -53.50
N GLY A 42 7.18 27.25 -52.96
CA GLY A 42 5.98 27.58 -52.18
C GLY A 42 4.70 27.47 -53.00
N GLU A 43 4.69 28.06 -54.20
CA GLU A 43 3.56 28.01 -55.14
C GLU A 43 3.27 26.57 -55.60
N TYR A 44 4.31 25.77 -55.84
CA TYR A 44 4.15 24.35 -56.14
C TYR A 44 3.46 23.57 -55.01
N LEU A 45 3.84 23.80 -53.75
CA LEU A 45 3.20 23.16 -52.61
C LEU A 45 1.72 23.57 -52.53
N ASP A 46 1.41 24.85 -52.66
CA ASP A 46 0.06 25.37 -52.55
C ASP A 46 -0.86 24.83 -53.69
N ASN A 47 -0.33 24.70 -54.91
CA ASN A 47 -1.04 24.06 -56.03
C ASN A 47 -1.31 22.58 -55.77
N LYS A 48 -0.31 21.79 -55.36
CA LYS A 48 -0.51 20.36 -55.05
C LYS A 48 -1.47 20.14 -53.87
N LEU A 49 -1.43 20.97 -52.84
CA LEU A 49 -2.38 20.91 -51.72
C LEU A 49 -3.82 21.21 -52.17
N THR A 50 -4.00 22.08 -53.17
CA THR A 50 -5.29 22.40 -53.80
C THR A 50 -5.79 21.26 -54.68
N ASP A 51 -4.90 20.59 -55.42
CA ASP A 51 -5.24 19.39 -56.20
C ASP A 51 -5.74 18.27 -55.28
N ILE A 52 -5.07 18.04 -54.16
CA ILE A 52 -5.48 17.07 -53.13
C ILE A 52 -6.86 17.44 -52.56
N ALA A 53 -7.11 18.72 -52.29
CA ALA A 53 -8.42 19.19 -51.83
C ALA A 53 -9.53 18.93 -52.85
N THR A 54 -9.26 19.20 -54.12
CA THR A 54 -10.22 18.98 -55.21
C THR A 54 -10.53 17.51 -55.42
N ALA A 55 -9.53 16.63 -55.24
CA ALA A 55 -9.72 15.19 -55.31
C ALA A 55 -10.59 14.65 -54.15
N CYS A 56 -10.39 15.14 -52.93
CA CYS A 56 -11.11 14.66 -51.74
C CYS A 56 -12.59 15.10 -51.69
N LEU A 57 -12.91 16.31 -52.16
CA LEU A 57 -14.27 16.89 -52.13
C LEU A 57 -15.33 16.06 -52.88
N LYS A 58 -14.92 15.14 -53.76
CA LYS A 58 -15.85 14.26 -54.49
C LYS A 58 -16.42 13.10 -53.65
N SER A 59 -16.01 12.94 -52.39
CA SER A 59 -16.29 11.75 -51.57
C SER A 59 -17.05 11.97 -50.24
N SER A 60 -17.35 13.21 -49.83
CA SER A 60 -17.79 13.50 -48.44
C SER A 60 -19.30 13.71 -48.22
N SER A 61 -20.16 13.69 -49.25
CA SER A 61 -21.57 14.11 -49.10
C SER A 61 -22.48 13.14 -48.33
N GLU A 62 -22.11 11.86 -48.19
CA GLU A 62 -22.96 10.85 -47.52
C GLU A 62 -22.84 10.82 -45.99
N TYR A 63 -21.80 11.42 -45.40
CA TYR A 63 -21.50 11.29 -43.97
C TYR A 63 -22.43 12.15 -43.08
N GLU A 64 -22.68 13.40 -43.48
CA GLU A 64 -23.54 14.34 -42.73
C GLU A 64 -25.02 13.92 -42.75
N GLU A 65 -25.48 13.21 -43.77
CA GLU A 65 -26.89 12.81 -43.90
C GLU A 65 -27.36 11.81 -42.82
N ASN A 66 -26.44 11.07 -42.19
CA ASN A 66 -26.78 9.92 -41.34
C ASN A 66 -26.61 10.18 -39.82
N ARG A 67 -26.18 11.39 -39.44
CA ARG A 67 -25.97 11.86 -38.06
C ARG A 67 -26.61 13.24 -37.83
N ILE A 68 -26.92 13.56 -36.58
CA ILE A 68 -27.46 14.87 -36.18
C ILE A 68 -26.64 15.39 -35.00
N GLY A 69 -26.15 16.63 -35.09
CA GLY A 69 -25.39 17.29 -34.04
C GLY A 69 -24.23 18.12 -34.58
N PRO A 70 -23.34 18.64 -33.72
CA PRO A 70 -22.14 19.34 -34.14
C PRO A 70 -21.18 18.44 -34.90
N SER A 71 -20.28 19.00 -35.72
CA SER A 71 -19.28 18.22 -36.49
C SER A 71 -18.35 17.41 -35.60
N THR A 72 -17.95 17.96 -34.45
CA THR A 72 -17.19 17.28 -33.39
C THR A 72 -18.10 16.92 -32.22
N ALA A 73 -18.18 15.65 -31.87
CA ALA A 73 -18.96 15.12 -30.78
C ALA A 73 -18.30 15.38 -29.43
N SER A 74 -19.14 15.67 -28.44
CA SER A 74 -18.75 15.80 -27.05
C SER A 74 -19.86 15.29 -26.13
N LEU A 75 -19.53 15.14 -24.84
CA LEU A 75 -20.51 14.78 -23.82
C LEU A 75 -21.32 16.01 -23.41
N ASN A 76 -22.65 15.91 -23.52
CA ASN A 76 -23.54 17.04 -23.26
C ASN A 76 -23.69 17.27 -21.76
N SER A 77 -23.09 18.34 -21.24
CA SER A 77 -23.11 18.72 -19.83
C SER A 77 -24.52 18.94 -19.28
N TYR A 78 -25.48 19.38 -20.10
CA TYR A 78 -26.88 19.56 -19.68
C TYR A 78 -27.61 18.23 -19.41
N SER A 79 -27.10 17.13 -19.97
CA SER A 79 -27.64 15.79 -19.73
C SER A 79 -26.98 15.06 -18.54
N ALA A 80 -25.92 15.64 -17.96
CA ALA A 80 -25.10 14.96 -16.97
C ALA A 80 -25.75 14.99 -15.57
N THR A 81 -25.83 13.84 -14.90
CA THR A 81 -26.29 13.74 -13.50
C THR A 81 -25.13 13.83 -12.49
N GLY A 82 -24.01 14.45 -12.88
CA GLY A 82 -22.82 14.63 -12.04
C GLY A 82 -21.56 13.91 -12.55
N ILE A 83 -21.26 13.95 -13.85
CA ILE A 83 -19.93 13.55 -14.35
C ILE A 83 -19.04 14.79 -14.43
N VAL A 84 -17.82 14.70 -13.90
CA VAL A 84 -16.83 15.77 -14.04
C VAL A 84 -15.93 15.44 -15.22
N GLN A 85 -15.91 16.36 -16.19
CA GLN A 85 -14.93 16.35 -17.26
C GLN A 85 -13.60 16.91 -16.70
N CYS A 86 -12.58 16.07 -16.62
CA CYS A 86 -11.26 16.48 -16.11
C CYS A 86 -10.38 17.06 -17.23
N THR A 87 -10.50 16.52 -18.45
CA THR A 87 -9.88 17.04 -19.68
C THR A 87 -10.84 16.84 -20.85
N ARG A 88 -10.47 17.26 -22.09
CA ARG A 88 -11.33 17.11 -23.27
C ARG A 88 -11.86 15.68 -23.48
N PHE A 89 -11.10 14.66 -23.07
CA PHE A 89 -11.47 13.25 -23.27
C PHE A 89 -11.62 12.44 -21.97
N ASP A 90 -11.19 12.97 -20.81
CA ASP A 90 -11.17 12.24 -19.53
C ASP A 90 -12.39 12.57 -18.66
N TYR A 91 -13.10 11.54 -18.21
CA TYR A 91 -14.34 11.66 -17.43
C TYR A 91 -14.26 10.85 -16.14
N THR A 92 -14.71 11.44 -15.02
CA THR A 92 -14.73 10.80 -13.70
C THR A 92 -16.13 10.87 -13.07
N GLY A 93 -16.60 9.74 -12.52
CA GLY A 93 -17.81 9.69 -11.70
C GLY A 93 -17.55 10.22 -10.29
N ILE A 94 -18.40 11.10 -9.76
CA ILE A 94 -18.24 11.70 -8.41
C ILE A 94 -19.26 11.19 -7.40
N SER A 95 -20.31 10.51 -7.84
CA SER A 95 -21.38 9.96 -7.02
C SER A 95 -21.63 8.49 -7.37
N SER A 96 -22.61 7.86 -6.73
CA SER A 96 -22.89 6.42 -6.84
C SER A 96 -23.06 5.95 -8.28
N PHE A 97 -23.76 6.71 -9.13
CA PHE A 97 -23.99 6.36 -10.52
C PHE A 97 -24.36 7.57 -11.39
N ASN A 98 -23.36 8.25 -11.96
CA ASN A 98 -23.58 9.44 -12.78
C ASN A 98 -23.66 9.07 -14.26
N THR A 99 -24.61 9.65 -15.00
CA THR A 99 -24.89 9.32 -16.39
C THR A 99 -24.86 10.56 -17.27
N VAL A 100 -24.37 10.41 -18.49
CA VAL A 100 -24.31 11.47 -19.50
C VAL A 100 -24.45 10.87 -20.89
N ARG A 101 -25.01 11.63 -21.83
CA ARG A 101 -25.05 11.27 -23.25
C ARG A 101 -24.28 12.28 -24.10
N ALA A 102 -23.89 11.88 -25.30
CA ALA A 102 -23.28 12.76 -26.28
C ALA A 102 -24.27 13.84 -26.79
N ASP A 103 -23.72 14.87 -27.43
CA ASP A 103 -24.45 15.93 -28.14
C ASP A 103 -24.79 15.57 -29.61
N VAL A 104 -24.24 14.46 -30.10
CA VAL A 104 -24.48 13.90 -31.44
C VAL A 104 -25.28 12.60 -31.34
N CYS A 105 -26.23 12.42 -32.24
CA CYS A 105 -26.92 11.14 -32.44
C CYS A 105 -26.82 10.63 -33.88
N VAL A 106 -27.08 9.34 -34.01
CA VAL A 106 -27.08 8.60 -35.27
C VAL A 106 -28.42 7.91 -35.45
N PHE A 107 -28.88 7.78 -36.69
CA PHE A 107 -30.20 7.20 -36.97
C PHE A 107 -30.24 6.26 -38.19
N ARG A 108 -29.15 6.18 -38.97
CA ARG A 108 -29.01 5.31 -40.14
C ARG A 108 -27.54 4.94 -40.33
N GLY A 109 -27.24 3.78 -40.91
CA GLY A 109 -25.86 3.31 -41.08
C GLY A 109 -25.27 2.66 -39.84
N LYS A 110 -23.97 2.35 -39.90
CA LYS A 110 -23.24 1.62 -38.86
C LYS A 110 -22.21 2.52 -38.19
N TRP A 111 -22.26 2.61 -36.87
CA TRP A 111 -21.48 3.58 -36.10
C TRP A 111 -20.72 2.97 -34.93
N GLN A 112 -19.53 3.51 -34.67
CA GLN A 112 -18.62 3.07 -33.63
C GLN A 112 -18.11 4.26 -32.81
N TYR A 113 -17.95 4.06 -31.50
CA TYR A 113 -17.06 4.85 -30.65
C TYR A 113 -16.26 3.93 -29.74
N GLU A 114 -15.13 4.41 -29.22
CA GLU A 114 -14.27 3.66 -28.31
C GLU A 114 -14.28 4.29 -26.92
N VAL A 115 -14.37 3.43 -25.89
CA VAL A 115 -14.22 3.81 -24.49
C VAL A 115 -12.99 3.12 -23.94
N LEU A 116 -12.08 3.92 -23.39
CA LEU A 116 -10.86 3.47 -22.79
C LEU A 116 -10.97 3.49 -21.27
N LEU A 117 -10.73 2.34 -20.64
CA LEU A 117 -10.88 2.16 -19.21
C LEU A 117 -9.62 2.60 -18.45
N GLU A 118 -9.72 3.58 -17.54
CA GLU A 118 -8.64 3.86 -16.58
C GLU A 118 -8.81 3.09 -15.26
N THR A 119 -10.04 2.69 -14.95
CA THR A 119 -10.41 1.89 -13.78
C THR A 119 -11.25 0.67 -14.21
N ARG A 120 -11.52 -0.26 -13.28
CA ARG A 120 -12.17 -1.56 -13.58
C ARG A 120 -13.49 -1.78 -12.85
N GLY A 121 -14.05 -0.76 -12.20
CA GLY A 121 -15.24 -0.91 -11.39
C GLY A 121 -16.51 -0.95 -12.23
N VAL A 122 -17.62 -0.57 -11.60
CA VAL A 122 -18.97 -0.68 -12.17
C VAL A 122 -19.25 0.53 -13.06
N MET A 123 -19.37 0.29 -14.36
CA MET A 123 -19.66 1.29 -15.39
C MET A 123 -20.57 0.67 -16.44
N GLN A 124 -21.31 1.50 -17.18
CA GLN A 124 -22.16 1.07 -18.28
C GLN A 124 -21.89 1.93 -19.52
N PHE A 125 -21.69 1.30 -20.67
CA PHE A 125 -21.49 1.99 -21.94
C PHE A 125 -22.52 1.51 -22.96
N GLY A 126 -23.10 2.43 -23.72
CA GLY A 126 -23.92 2.06 -24.87
C GLY A 126 -24.70 3.23 -25.45
N TRP A 127 -25.96 2.98 -25.78
CA TRP A 127 -26.75 3.85 -26.64
C TRP A 127 -28.09 4.19 -25.99
N CYS A 128 -28.56 5.41 -26.16
CA CYS A 128 -29.86 5.85 -25.64
C CYS A 128 -30.56 6.80 -26.61
N THR A 129 -31.89 6.85 -26.55
CA THR A 129 -32.63 7.88 -27.31
C THR A 129 -32.77 9.18 -26.51
N ILE A 130 -33.26 10.24 -27.17
CA ILE A 130 -33.51 11.53 -26.51
C ILE A 130 -34.53 11.42 -25.35
N LYS A 131 -35.42 10.42 -25.38
CA LYS A 131 -36.48 10.19 -24.38
C LYS A 131 -35.97 9.65 -23.05
N CYS A 132 -34.70 9.22 -22.99
CA CYS A 132 -34.09 8.77 -21.74
C CYS A 132 -33.82 9.97 -20.83
N HIS A 133 -34.46 9.97 -19.66
CA HIS A 133 -34.22 10.94 -18.60
C HIS A 133 -33.37 10.29 -17.51
N PHE A 134 -32.18 10.84 -17.29
CA PHE A 134 -31.23 10.30 -16.31
C PHE A 134 -31.49 10.87 -14.92
N SER A 135 -31.30 10.04 -13.89
CA SER A 135 -31.34 10.44 -12.48
C SER A 135 -30.16 9.81 -11.73
N GLN A 136 -30.10 9.91 -10.40
CA GLN A 136 -29.12 9.16 -9.60
C GLN A 136 -29.39 7.65 -9.58
N GLU A 137 -30.60 7.22 -9.93
CA GLU A 137 -31.03 5.82 -9.92
C GLU A 137 -31.27 5.25 -11.33
N ILE A 138 -31.33 6.12 -12.36
CA ILE A 138 -31.62 5.75 -13.75
C ILE A 138 -30.44 6.15 -14.63
N GLY A 139 -29.69 5.15 -15.07
CA GLY A 139 -28.57 5.28 -16.00
C GLY A 139 -28.83 4.74 -17.41
N VAL A 140 -27.76 4.57 -18.18
CA VAL A 140 -27.84 3.99 -19.52
C VAL A 140 -28.08 2.49 -19.43
N GLY A 141 -29.16 2.01 -20.04
CA GLY A 141 -29.61 0.62 -19.95
C GLY A 141 -30.79 0.40 -19.01
N ASP A 142 -31.20 1.40 -18.22
CA ASP A 142 -32.32 1.24 -17.27
C ASP A 142 -33.70 1.58 -17.87
N THR A 143 -33.74 2.01 -19.14
CA THR A 143 -35.00 2.34 -19.84
C THR A 143 -35.16 1.48 -21.09
N TRP A 144 -36.38 1.29 -21.57
CA TRP A 144 -36.65 0.47 -22.76
C TRP A 144 -36.00 1.04 -24.04
N THR A 145 -35.69 2.33 -24.09
CA THR A 145 -34.94 2.99 -25.18
C THR A 145 -33.46 3.22 -24.89
N SER A 146 -32.89 2.57 -23.87
CA SER A 146 -31.46 2.61 -23.59
C SER A 146 -30.88 1.21 -23.47
N PHE A 147 -29.69 1.04 -24.01
CA PHE A 147 -29.01 -0.25 -24.15
C PHE A 147 -27.57 -0.08 -23.69
N SER A 148 -27.11 -0.92 -22.77
CA SER A 148 -25.73 -0.81 -22.30
C SER A 148 -25.08 -2.14 -21.97
N TYR A 149 -23.76 -2.10 -21.91
CA TYR A 149 -22.89 -3.17 -21.48
C TYR A 149 -22.11 -2.75 -20.23
N ASP A 150 -22.07 -3.63 -19.25
CA ASP A 150 -21.31 -3.53 -18.01
C ASP A 150 -20.39 -4.74 -17.89
N GLY A 151 -19.12 -4.57 -18.26
CA GLY A 151 -18.09 -5.61 -18.14
C GLY A 151 -17.59 -5.80 -16.70
N GLY A 152 -17.88 -4.89 -15.77
CA GLY A 152 -17.56 -5.07 -14.35
C GLY A 152 -18.47 -6.11 -13.69
N ARG A 153 -19.73 -6.18 -14.15
CA ARG A 153 -20.72 -7.18 -13.72
C ARG A 153 -20.96 -8.29 -14.75
N ILE A 154 -20.37 -8.19 -15.94
CA ILE A 154 -20.51 -9.13 -17.07
C ILE A 154 -21.99 -9.24 -17.50
N ARG A 155 -22.63 -8.09 -17.68
CA ARG A 155 -24.06 -8.00 -18.02
C ARG A 155 -24.34 -6.97 -19.10
N LYS A 156 -25.37 -7.23 -19.89
CA LYS A 156 -26.05 -6.24 -20.73
C LYS A 156 -27.33 -5.77 -20.05
N TRP A 157 -27.71 -4.51 -20.26
CA TRP A 157 -28.84 -3.85 -19.61
C TRP A 157 -29.77 -3.18 -20.63
N ASN A 158 -31.06 -3.50 -20.55
CA ASN A 158 -32.18 -2.80 -21.19
C ASN A 158 -33.45 -3.05 -20.34
N VAL A 159 -33.70 -2.18 -19.34
CA VAL A 159 -34.67 -2.34 -18.23
C VAL A 159 -34.34 -3.52 -17.31
N GLN A 160 -34.18 -4.71 -17.88
CA GLN A 160 -33.67 -5.91 -17.23
C GLN A 160 -32.22 -6.13 -17.63
N ASN A 161 -31.51 -6.92 -16.82
CA ASN A 161 -30.13 -7.30 -17.11
C ASN A 161 -30.02 -8.81 -17.40
N SER A 162 -29.07 -9.16 -18.25
CA SER A 162 -28.75 -10.56 -18.59
C SER A 162 -27.25 -10.72 -18.78
N LYS A 163 -26.75 -11.95 -18.65
CA LYS A 163 -25.31 -12.24 -18.79
C LYS A 163 -24.86 -11.98 -20.23
N TYR A 164 -23.79 -11.22 -20.41
CA TYR A 164 -23.21 -10.90 -21.72
C TYR A 164 -21.78 -10.37 -21.55
N GLY A 165 -20.90 -10.68 -22.51
CA GLY A 165 -19.52 -10.21 -22.55
C GLY A 165 -18.59 -10.89 -21.55
N ASP A 166 -17.46 -10.24 -21.29
CA ASP A 166 -16.35 -10.71 -20.46
C ASP A 166 -15.99 -9.70 -19.36
N SER A 167 -15.33 -10.16 -18.29
CA SER A 167 -14.80 -9.23 -17.28
C SER A 167 -13.75 -8.30 -17.88
N TRP A 168 -13.94 -6.99 -17.78
CA TRP A 168 -12.93 -6.02 -18.22
C TRP A 168 -11.85 -5.75 -17.16
N LEU A 169 -10.75 -5.15 -17.59
CA LEU A 169 -9.64 -4.68 -16.77
C LEU A 169 -9.36 -3.20 -17.05
N ALA A 170 -8.73 -2.52 -16.08
CA ALA A 170 -8.21 -1.19 -16.31
C ALA A 170 -7.17 -1.23 -17.42
N GLY A 171 -7.36 -0.42 -18.45
CA GLY A 171 -6.55 -0.39 -19.66
C GLY A 171 -7.23 -0.94 -20.90
N ASP A 172 -8.35 -1.65 -20.77
CA ASP A 172 -9.06 -2.18 -21.93
C ASP A 172 -9.72 -1.06 -22.76
N ILE A 173 -9.81 -1.30 -24.07
CA ILE A 173 -10.59 -0.49 -25.00
C ILE A 173 -11.87 -1.26 -25.36
N ILE A 174 -13.02 -0.65 -25.07
CA ILE A 174 -14.34 -1.16 -25.42
C ILE A 174 -14.85 -0.40 -26.64
N SER A 175 -14.96 -1.09 -27.78
CA SER A 175 -15.62 -0.56 -28.96
C SER A 175 -17.13 -0.79 -28.84
N CYS A 176 -17.91 0.29 -28.88
CA CYS A 176 -19.38 0.25 -28.80
C CYS A 176 -19.94 0.43 -30.21
N LEU A 177 -20.69 -0.56 -30.70
CA LEU A 177 -21.15 -0.64 -32.09
C LEU A 177 -22.68 -0.57 -32.15
N ILE A 178 -23.21 0.21 -33.08
CA ILE A 178 -24.63 0.20 -33.44
C ILE A 178 -24.79 0.09 -34.95
N ASP A 179 -25.64 -0.82 -35.39
CA ASP A 179 -26.10 -0.94 -36.77
C ASP A 179 -27.55 -0.47 -36.82
N CYS A 180 -27.76 0.75 -37.29
CA CYS A 180 -29.10 1.33 -37.38
C CYS A 180 -29.90 0.74 -38.55
N ASP A 181 -29.24 0.09 -39.51
CA ASP A 181 -29.89 -0.49 -40.68
C ASP A 181 -30.49 -1.88 -40.35
N GLU A 182 -29.72 -2.71 -39.63
CA GLU A 182 -30.16 -4.03 -39.16
C GLU A 182 -30.80 -3.99 -37.75
N GLY A 183 -30.71 -2.86 -37.05
CA GLY A 183 -31.24 -2.70 -35.69
C GLY A 183 -30.51 -3.59 -34.68
N THR A 184 -29.17 -3.56 -34.68
CA THR A 184 -28.36 -4.34 -33.73
C THR A 184 -27.36 -3.49 -32.96
N ILE A 185 -27.04 -3.90 -31.74
CA ILE A 185 -25.97 -3.32 -30.92
C ILE A 185 -25.03 -4.45 -30.48
N SER A 186 -23.73 -4.24 -30.63
CA SER A 186 -22.68 -5.17 -30.22
C SER A 186 -21.51 -4.43 -29.59
N PHE A 187 -20.63 -5.18 -28.93
CA PHE A 187 -19.47 -4.63 -28.23
C PHE A 187 -18.23 -5.46 -28.53
N LYS A 188 -17.07 -4.80 -28.60
CA LYS A 188 -15.78 -5.48 -28.70
C LYS A 188 -14.88 -5.08 -27.54
N ARG A 189 -14.04 -6.00 -27.09
CA ARG A 189 -12.99 -5.76 -26.08
C ARG A 189 -11.64 -5.93 -26.75
N ASN A 190 -10.83 -4.88 -26.79
CA ASN A 190 -9.51 -4.87 -27.44
C ASN A 190 -9.55 -5.43 -28.88
N GLY A 191 -10.61 -5.09 -29.62
CA GLY A 191 -10.87 -5.55 -30.98
C GLY A 191 -11.50 -6.95 -31.13
N ILE A 192 -11.58 -7.73 -30.04
CA ILE A 192 -12.23 -9.05 -30.03
C ILE A 192 -13.75 -8.87 -29.87
N ASP A 193 -14.52 -9.50 -30.76
CA ASP A 193 -15.98 -9.42 -30.75
C ASP A 193 -16.60 -10.21 -29.59
N LEU A 194 -17.51 -9.58 -28.84
CA LEU A 194 -18.26 -10.21 -27.74
C LEU A 194 -19.62 -10.76 -28.20
N GLY A 195 -19.94 -10.65 -29.48
CA GLY A 195 -21.20 -11.07 -30.09
C GLY A 195 -22.26 -9.99 -30.12
N ILE A 196 -23.46 -10.32 -30.58
CA ILE A 196 -24.60 -9.39 -30.62
C ILE A 196 -25.17 -9.25 -29.20
N ALA A 197 -25.14 -8.03 -28.65
CA ALA A 197 -25.73 -7.74 -27.36
C ALA A 197 -27.25 -7.58 -27.47
N PHE A 198 -27.72 -6.82 -28.47
CA PHE A 198 -29.13 -6.55 -28.67
C PHE A 198 -29.49 -6.68 -30.14
N ASP A 199 -30.57 -7.41 -30.39
CA ASP A 199 -31.25 -7.56 -31.67
C ASP A 199 -32.60 -6.82 -31.63
N ASN A 200 -33.16 -6.50 -32.80
CA ASN A 200 -34.44 -5.80 -32.94
C ASN A 200 -34.48 -4.44 -32.21
N VAL A 201 -33.34 -3.72 -32.20
CA VAL A 201 -33.26 -2.36 -31.67
C VAL A 201 -34.21 -1.46 -32.49
N PRO A 202 -35.12 -0.70 -31.87
CA PRO A 202 -36.08 0.12 -32.60
C PRO A 202 -35.36 1.14 -33.49
N CYS A 203 -35.52 1.03 -34.81
CA CYS A 203 -34.97 1.96 -35.79
C CYS A 203 -36.09 2.46 -36.72
N GLY A 204 -35.95 3.68 -37.25
CA GLY A 204 -36.94 4.28 -38.17
C GLY A 204 -37.15 5.77 -37.95
N LYS A 205 -38.17 6.33 -38.63
CA LYS A 205 -38.45 7.78 -38.62
C LYS A 205 -38.71 8.28 -37.19
N GLY A 206 -37.93 9.29 -36.77
CA GLY A 206 -38.06 9.94 -35.47
C GLY A 206 -37.35 9.22 -34.31
N ILE A 207 -36.55 8.19 -34.59
CA ILE A 207 -35.73 7.49 -33.60
C ILE A 207 -34.26 7.74 -33.95
N ALA A 208 -33.49 8.24 -32.98
CA ALA A 208 -32.05 8.43 -33.09
C ALA A 208 -31.39 8.08 -31.76
N TYR A 209 -30.17 7.55 -31.84
CA TYR A 209 -29.40 7.06 -30.70
C TYR A 209 -28.18 7.91 -30.45
N PHE A 210 -27.99 8.28 -29.20
CA PHE A 210 -26.83 8.98 -28.66
C PHE A 210 -25.93 7.95 -27.95
N PRO A 211 -24.60 8.00 -28.16
CA PRO A 211 -23.66 7.40 -27.23
C PRO A 211 -23.93 7.90 -25.80
N ALA A 212 -23.92 6.99 -24.83
CA ALA A 212 -24.14 7.31 -23.43
C ALA A 212 -23.32 6.41 -22.51
N ILE A 213 -22.94 6.98 -21.37
CA ILE A 213 -22.15 6.28 -20.36
C ILE A 213 -22.71 6.55 -18.96
N SER A 214 -22.59 5.56 -18.08
CA SER A 214 -22.81 5.70 -16.64
C SER A 214 -21.56 5.25 -15.87
N LEU A 215 -21.10 6.08 -14.95
CA LEU A 215 -19.90 5.87 -14.15
C LEU A 215 -20.25 5.84 -12.66
N SER A 216 -19.77 4.83 -11.93
CA SER A 216 -19.82 4.83 -10.48
C SER A 216 -18.77 5.78 -9.87
N GLN A 217 -18.85 5.98 -8.56
CA GLN A 217 -17.97 6.89 -7.84
C GLN A 217 -16.49 6.52 -8.03
N ASN A 218 -15.67 7.50 -8.41
CA ASN A 218 -14.23 7.40 -8.68
C ASN A 218 -13.86 6.53 -9.90
N GLU A 219 -14.83 6.06 -10.68
CA GLU A 219 -14.55 5.37 -11.94
C GLU A 219 -14.20 6.37 -13.04
N ARG A 220 -13.20 6.02 -13.86
CA ARG A 220 -12.58 6.92 -14.84
C ARG A 220 -12.44 6.26 -16.20
N VAL A 221 -12.76 7.03 -17.24
CA VAL A 221 -12.67 6.59 -18.64
C VAL A 221 -12.19 7.71 -19.55
N LYS A 222 -11.64 7.34 -20.71
CA LYS A 222 -11.50 8.23 -21.86
C LYS A 222 -12.44 7.82 -22.98
N ILE A 223 -13.09 8.76 -23.63
CA ILE A 223 -13.99 8.46 -24.75
C ILE A 223 -13.42 9.03 -26.03
N ASN A 224 -13.34 8.20 -27.07
CA ASN A 224 -12.97 8.60 -28.41
C ASN A 224 -14.14 8.39 -29.37
N PHE A 225 -14.70 9.49 -29.85
CA PHE A 225 -15.75 9.51 -30.87
C PHE A 225 -15.20 9.49 -32.31
N GLY A 226 -13.87 9.57 -32.48
CA GLY A 226 -13.19 9.70 -33.77
C GLY A 226 -12.26 10.92 -33.84
N ALA A 227 -12.22 11.74 -32.79
CA ALA A 227 -11.31 12.89 -32.67
C ALA A 227 -9.81 12.52 -32.73
N THR A 228 -9.47 11.27 -32.42
CA THR A 228 -8.16 10.65 -32.69
C THR A 228 -8.36 9.28 -33.36
N PRO A 229 -7.35 8.72 -34.06
CA PRO A 229 -7.46 7.41 -34.69
C PRO A 229 -7.91 6.33 -33.70
N PHE A 230 -8.93 5.55 -34.08
CA PHE A 230 -9.34 4.37 -33.32
C PHE A 230 -8.23 3.33 -33.25
N ARG A 231 -8.11 2.66 -32.09
CA ARG A 231 -7.15 1.56 -31.94
C ARG A 231 -7.68 0.29 -32.59
N HIS A 232 -8.98 0.06 -32.50
CA HIS A 232 -9.67 -1.12 -33.02
C HIS A 232 -10.84 -0.72 -33.94
N PRO A 233 -10.56 -0.10 -35.10
CA PRO A 233 -11.61 0.23 -36.06
C PRO A 233 -12.29 -1.05 -36.57
N THR A 234 -13.61 -1.07 -36.59
CA THR A 234 -14.38 -2.20 -37.13
C THR A 234 -14.72 -1.96 -38.60
N THR A 235 -14.50 -2.97 -39.43
CA THR A 235 -14.84 -2.95 -40.85
C THR A 235 -16.31 -2.57 -41.06
N ASN A 236 -16.58 -1.64 -41.97
CA ASN A 236 -17.91 -1.11 -42.32
C ASN A 236 -18.62 -0.29 -41.23
N TYR A 237 -17.96 0.05 -40.11
CA TYR A 237 -18.50 0.98 -39.12
C TYR A 237 -17.78 2.32 -39.23
N LEU A 238 -18.56 3.41 -39.19
CA LEU A 238 -18.06 4.77 -39.20
C LEU A 238 -17.79 5.28 -37.77
N PRO A 239 -16.75 6.09 -37.55
CA PRO A 239 -16.63 6.87 -36.31
C PRO A 239 -17.82 7.82 -36.16
N ILE A 240 -18.05 8.39 -34.98
CA ILE A 240 -19.06 9.46 -34.83
C ILE A 240 -18.52 10.77 -35.42
N ASP A 241 -17.25 11.09 -35.13
CA ASP A 241 -16.53 12.22 -35.72
C ASP A 241 -15.92 11.81 -37.06
N GLU A 242 -16.17 12.62 -38.09
CA GLU A 242 -15.66 12.32 -39.43
C GLU A 242 -14.13 12.30 -39.42
N LYS A 243 -13.57 11.26 -40.05
CA LYS A 243 -12.14 11.17 -40.26
C LYS A 243 -11.68 12.32 -41.16
N PRO A 244 -10.70 13.15 -40.75
CA PRO A 244 -10.27 14.31 -41.54
C PRO A 244 -9.38 13.89 -42.72
N GLN A 245 -9.95 13.18 -43.71
CA GLN A 245 -9.20 12.55 -44.81
C GLN A 245 -8.38 13.55 -45.62
N LEU A 246 -8.95 14.73 -45.91
CA LEU A 246 -8.23 15.81 -46.60
C LEU A 246 -6.94 16.21 -45.88
N PHE A 247 -7.04 16.49 -44.57
CA PHE A 247 -5.89 16.92 -43.78
C PHE A 247 -4.84 15.81 -43.62
N ILE A 248 -5.27 14.54 -43.63
CA ILE A 248 -4.35 13.38 -43.60
C ILE A 248 -3.53 13.31 -44.88
N GLU A 249 -4.16 13.41 -46.05
CA GLU A 249 -3.45 13.36 -47.35
C GLU A 249 -2.49 14.54 -47.50
N GLN A 250 -2.95 15.76 -47.14
CA GLN A 250 -2.10 16.95 -47.13
C GLN A 250 -0.90 16.81 -46.18
N ALA A 251 -1.14 16.33 -44.96
CA ALA A 251 -0.07 16.13 -43.98
C ALA A 251 0.93 15.05 -44.43
N ASN A 252 0.46 13.91 -44.94
CA ASN A 252 1.34 12.84 -45.43
C ASN A 252 2.24 13.32 -46.57
N PHE A 253 1.69 14.07 -47.53
CA PHE A 253 2.48 14.66 -48.61
C PHE A 253 3.60 15.56 -48.06
N LEU A 254 3.25 16.49 -47.17
CA LEU A 254 4.21 17.42 -46.57
C LEU A 254 5.25 16.72 -45.70
N PHE A 255 4.85 15.74 -44.88
CA PHE A 255 5.76 14.95 -44.05
C PHE A 255 6.73 14.10 -44.88
N ASN A 256 6.29 13.51 -45.99
CA ASN A 256 7.18 12.74 -46.86
C ASN A 256 8.29 13.61 -47.46
N ILE A 257 7.97 14.86 -47.86
CA ILE A 257 8.97 15.83 -48.33
C ILE A 257 9.89 16.23 -47.17
N PHE A 258 9.31 16.50 -45.98
CA PHE A 258 10.07 16.89 -44.80
C PHE A 258 11.05 15.80 -44.33
N GLU A 259 10.66 14.52 -44.43
CA GLU A 259 11.51 13.37 -44.12
C GLU A 259 12.80 13.39 -44.97
N GLN A 260 12.68 13.71 -46.26
CA GLN A 260 13.84 13.85 -47.16
C GLN A 260 14.72 15.05 -46.80
N VAL A 261 14.13 16.16 -46.36
CA VAL A 261 14.88 17.34 -45.87
C VAL A 261 15.70 16.96 -44.63
N ILE A 262 15.13 16.18 -43.70
CA ILE A 262 15.83 15.69 -42.51
C ILE A 262 17.01 14.78 -42.90
N TYR A 263 16.80 13.83 -43.82
CA TYR A 263 17.87 12.93 -44.28
C TYR A 263 19.03 13.69 -44.95
N LEU A 264 18.72 14.69 -45.78
CA LEU A 264 19.73 15.56 -46.39
C LEU A 264 20.46 16.43 -45.36
N GLY A 265 19.74 16.99 -44.38
CA GLY A 265 20.33 17.78 -43.30
C GLY A 265 21.31 16.95 -42.45
N LYS A 266 20.94 15.69 -42.16
CA LYS A 266 21.85 14.73 -41.50
C LYS A 266 23.12 14.50 -42.31
N TYR A 267 22.98 14.26 -43.62
CA TYR A 267 24.13 14.03 -44.50
C TYR A 267 25.09 15.23 -44.52
N GLN A 268 24.56 16.46 -44.51
CA GLN A 268 25.35 17.69 -44.53
C GLN A 268 26.09 17.94 -43.20
N ARG A 269 25.41 17.78 -42.05
CA ARG A 269 26.01 18.07 -40.74
C ARG A 269 27.03 17.03 -40.26
N PHE A 270 26.86 15.75 -40.59
CA PHE A 270 27.66 14.66 -40.02
C PHE A 270 28.85 14.18 -40.86
N ASN A 271 28.83 14.33 -42.20
CA ASN A 271 29.99 13.96 -43.04
C ASN A 271 31.14 14.99 -43.01
N GLY A 272 30.99 16.09 -42.27
CA GLY A 272 32.07 17.05 -42.00
C GLY A 272 33.11 16.60 -40.98
N SER A 273 32.76 15.65 -40.09
CA SER A 273 33.56 15.37 -38.87
C SER A 273 34.24 13.99 -38.82
N ASN A 274 33.87 13.03 -39.67
CA ASN A 274 34.48 11.68 -39.65
C ASN A 274 35.53 11.48 -40.74
N LYS A 275 36.81 11.72 -40.40
CA LYS A 275 37.95 11.43 -41.29
C LYS A 275 38.41 9.97 -41.33
N ASN A 276 37.89 9.07 -40.48
CA ASN A 276 38.38 7.69 -40.43
C ASN A 276 37.23 6.70 -40.27
N THR A 277 36.85 6.03 -41.36
CA THR A 277 36.56 4.58 -41.40
C THR A 277 36.27 4.17 -42.85
N ASN A 278 37.09 3.26 -43.36
CA ASN A 278 36.88 2.57 -44.62
C ASN A 278 35.73 1.58 -44.45
N SER A 279 34.62 1.73 -45.17
CA SER A 279 34.02 0.65 -45.98
C SER A 279 32.67 1.04 -46.59
N LEU A 280 32.45 0.47 -47.78
CA LEU A 280 31.26 0.47 -48.65
C LEU A 280 31.11 1.65 -49.64
N LYS A 281 31.33 1.27 -50.90
CA LYS A 281 31.31 2.09 -52.12
C LYS A 281 29.87 2.30 -52.60
N LEU A 282 29.49 3.55 -52.81
CA LEU A 282 28.52 4.03 -53.82
C LEU A 282 29.11 5.29 -54.49
N PRO A 283 28.78 5.59 -55.76
CA PRO A 283 29.65 6.34 -56.66
C PRO A 283 29.56 7.87 -56.54
N GLN A 284 30.73 8.49 -56.38
CA GLN A 284 31.17 9.77 -56.94
C GLN A 284 30.20 10.99 -56.90
N ALA A 285 30.23 11.74 -55.79
CA ALA A 285 30.61 13.17 -55.74
C ALA A 285 30.56 13.62 -54.27
N ARG A 286 31.69 14.06 -53.70
CA ARG A 286 31.76 14.63 -52.35
C ARG A 286 31.74 16.16 -52.42
N PRO A 287 30.76 16.84 -51.84
CA PRO A 287 30.95 18.17 -51.29
C PRO A 287 31.25 18.07 -49.78
N LEU A 288 32.12 18.93 -49.27
CA LEU A 288 32.23 19.27 -47.85
C LEU A 288 30.89 19.85 -47.34
N PRO A 289 30.63 19.91 -46.02
CA PRO A 289 29.51 20.69 -45.49
C PRO A 289 29.60 22.12 -46.01
N ASP A 290 28.64 22.53 -46.86
CA ASP A 290 28.57 23.90 -47.37
C ASP A 290 27.48 24.62 -46.56
N PRO A 291 27.81 25.68 -45.80
CA PRO A 291 26.81 26.45 -45.05
C PRO A 291 25.70 27.02 -45.93
N LYS A 292 25.94 27.15 -47.25
CA LYS A 292 24.90 27.52 -48.21
C LYS A 292 23.85 26.44 -48.38
N ASN A 293 24.22 25.17 -48.36
CA ASN A 293 23.28 24.06 -48.49
C ASN A 293 22.41 23.93 -47.24
N ASP A 294 22.98 24.16 -46.04
CA ASP A 294 22.20 24.20 -44.79
C ASP A 294 21.20 25.35 -44.80
N ALA A 295 21.59 26.54 -45.28
CA ALA A 295 20.68 27.67 -45.42
C ALA A 295 19.53 27.38 -46.41
N ILE A 296 19.81 26.70 -47.53
CA ILE A 296 18.79 26.27 -48.50
C ILE A 296 17.82 25.28 -47.84
N LEU A 297 18.31 24.28 -47.10
CA LEU A 297 17.47 23.32 -46.38
C LEU A 297 16.60 24.01 -45.32
N MET A 298 17.13 25.03 -44.62
CA MET A 298 16.34 25.83 -43.67
C MET A 298 15.19 26.58 -44.36
N ILE A 299 15.43 27.19 -45.53
CA ILE A 299 14.37 27.87 -46.29
C ILE A 299 13.30 26.87 -46.76
N ILE A 300 13.71 25.70 -47.27
CA ILE A 300 12.77 24.64 -47.67
C ILE A 300 11.96 24.16 -46.47
N ALA A 301 12.62 23.89 -45.33
CA ALA A 301 11.97 23.47 -44.09
C ALA A 301 10.97 24.51 -43.59
N GLN A 302 11.31 25.80 -43.63
CA GLN A 302 10.42 26.90 -43.26
C GLN A 302 9.14 26.87 -44.10
N GLN A 303 9.27 26.79 -45.43
CA GLN A 303 8.11 26.77 -46.32
C GLN A 303 7.19 25.57 -46.04
N ILE A 304 7.75 24.40 -45.73
CA ILE A 304 6.96 23.20 -45.38
C ILE A 304 6.28 23.37 -44.01
N ILE A 305 7.01 23.83 -42.99
CA ILE A 305 6.49 23.97 -41.62
C ILE A 305 5.38 25.02 -41.54
N GLU A 306 5.47 26.10 -42.31
CA GLU A 306 4.40 27.11 -42.42
C GLU A 306 3.05 26.49 -42.86
N ARG A 307 3.06 25.52 -43.78
CA ARG A 307 1.84 24.78 -44.21
C ARG A 307 1.47 23.62 -43.29
N LEU A 308 2.44 23.02 -42.58
CA LEU A 308 2.17 21.98 -41.57
C LEU A 308 1.56 22.55 -40.29
N CYS A 309 1.93 23.76 -39.88
CA CYS A 309 1.48 24.39 -38.64
C CYS A 309 -0.04 24.32 -38.40
N PRO A 310 -0.92 24.73 -39.34
CA PRO A 310 -2.37 24.62 -39.15
C PRO A 310 -2.86 23.17 -39.05
N LEU A 311 -2.21 22.23 -39.73
CA LEU A 311 -2.56 20.80 -39.67
C LEU A 311 -2.15 20.17 -38.33
N LEU A 312 -1.02 20.62 -37.77
CA LEU A 312 -0.49 20.18 -36.48
C LEU A 312 -1.34 20.63 -35.28
N ALA A 313 -2.30 21.54 -35.47
CA ALA A 313 -3.29 21.84 -34.44
C ALA A 313 -4.27 20.67 -34.16
N SER A 314 -4.39 19.73 -35.10
CA SER A 314 -5.30 18.58 -34.98
C SER A 314 -4.64 17.40 -34.23
N PRO A 315 -5.23 16.92 -33.12
CA PRO A 315 -4.82 15.70 -32.44
C PRO A 315 -4.74 14.48 -33.36
N TYR A 316 -5.67 14.39 -34.32
CA TYR A 316 -5.76 13.29 -35.25
C TYR A 316 -4.52 13.22 -36.15
N ILE A 317 -4.08 14.37 -36.69
CA ILE A 317 -2.93 14.47 -37.59
C ILE A 317 -1.63 14.19 -36.83
N ILE A 318 -1.51 14.67 -35.59
CA ILE A 318 -0.34 14.37 -34.76
C ILE A 318 -0.22 12.85 -34.54
N GLN A 319 -1.30 12.19 -34.12
CA GLN A 319 -1.24 10.77 -33.80
C GLN A 319 -1.09 9.89 -35.06
N GLN A 320 -1.80 10.20 -36.15
CA GLN A 320 -1.78 9.39 -37.38
C GLN A 320 -0.53 9.64 -38.24
N CYS A 321 -0.13 10.89 -38.42
CA CYS A 321 0.89 11.29 -39.40
C CYS A 321 2.22 11.59 -38.73
N LEU A 322 2.25 12.51 -37.76
CA LEU A 322 3.51 12.95 -37.13
C LEU A 322 4.17 11.81 -36.34
N ILE A 323 3.43 11.11 -35.47
CA ILE A 323 4.00 9.97 -34.72
C ILE A 323 4.47 8.87 -35.68
N SER A 324 3.71 8.56 -36.73
CA SER A 324 4.13 7.59 -37.74
C SER A 324 5.44 7.98 -38.44
N MET A 325 5.62 9.26 -38.78
CA MET A 325 6.89 9.77 -39.32
C MET A 325 8.02 9.67 -38.29
N LEU A 326 7.77 10.09 -37.05
CA LEU A 326 8.78 10.03 -35.98
C LEU A 326 9.21 8.59 -35.67
N ILE A 327 8.29 7.61 -35.73
CA ILE A 327 8.62 6.18 -35.60
C ILE A 327 9.51 5.73 -36.76
N ARG A 328 9.24 6.12 -38.01
CA ARG A 328 10.10 5.81 -39.17
C ARG A 328 11.50 6.42 -39.07
N LEU A 329 11.61 7.63 -38.51
CA LEU A 329 12.89 8.31 -38.28
C LEU A 329 13.67 7.72 -37.09
N ASN A 330 13.02 6.95 -36.22
CA ASN A 330 13.64 6.43 -35.01
C ASN A 330 14.41 5.14 -35.30
N HIS A 331 15.69 5.12 -34.92
CA HIS A 331 16.47 3.89 -34.86
C HIS A 331 16.24 3.27 -33.46
N GLU A 332 15.71 2.04 -33.40
CA GLU A 332 15.36 1.33 -32.15
C GLU A 332 16.61 0.88 -31.35
N SER A 333 17.46 1.83 -30.94
CA SER A 333 18.72 1.55 -30.23
C SER A 333 19.15 2.68 -29.31
N LEU A 334 19.45 2.36 -28.05
CA LEU A 334 19.97 3.31 -27.04
C LEU A 334 21.29 3.97 -27.46
N HIS A 335 22.12 3.25 -28.23
CA HIS A 335 23.45 3.68 -28.64
C HIS A 335 23.46 4.56 -29.90
N SER A 336 22.32 4.71 -30.57
CA SER A 336 22.26 5.57 -31.74
C SER A 336 22.28 7.05 -31.35
N GLU A 337 22.85 7.89 -32.21
CA GLU A 337 22.90 9.34 -31.97
C GLU A 337 21.52 10.01 -32.13
N HIS A 338 20.51 9.28 -32.65
CA HIS A 338 19.13 9.75 -32.94
C HIS A 338 19.07 11.11 -33.64
N THR A 339 19.99 11.33 -34.57
CA THR A 339 20.25 12.64 -35.17
C THR A 339 19.09 13.14 -36.01
N GLU A 340 18.35 12.25 -36.65
CA GLU A 340 17.15 12.57 -37.43
C GLU A 340 16.04 13.22 -36.58
N ILE A 341 15.77 12.68 -35.38
CA ILE A 341 14.73 13.20 -34.49
C ILE A 341 15.17 14.55 -33.91
N CYS A 342 16.43 14.67 -33.50
CA CYS A 342 16.98 15.95 -33.05
C CYS A 342 16.89 17.01 -34.15
N LEU A 343 17.21 16.69 -35.40
CA LEU A 343 17.07 17.61 -36.54
C LEU A 343 15.62 18.01 -36.81
N CYS A 344 14.69 17.06 -36.74
CA CYS A 344 13.27 17.35 -36.84
C CYS A 344 12.84 18.38 -35.77
N LEU A 345 13.30 18.20 -34.53
CA LEU A 345 13.01 19.10 -33.42
C LEU A 345 13.69 20.46 -33.58
N ASP A 346 14.95 20.52 -34.04
CA ASP A 346 15.66 21.77 -34.35
C ASP A 346 14.83 22.63 -35.32
N TYR A 347 14.30 22.01 -36.38
CA TYR A 347 13.45 22.72 -37.36
C TYR A 347 12.13 23.19 -36.73
N PHE A 348 11.49 22.37 -35.89
CA PHE A 348 10.29 22.80 -35.17
C PHE A 348 10.56 23.95 -34.20
N TRP A 349 11.66 23.93 -33.45
CA TRP A 349 12.07 25.02 -32.58
C TRP A 349 12.44 26.29 -33.35
N ALA A 350 13.01 26.16 -34.54
CA ALA A 350 13.37 27.30 -35.39
C ALA A 350 12.15 28.01 -36.00
N PHE A 351 11.09 27.28 -36.37
CA PHE A 351 10.02 27.81 -37.22
C PHE A 351 8.61 27.80 -36.61
N LEU A 352 8.34 27.00 -35.57
CA LEU A 352 7.06 27.07 -34.86
C LEU A 352 7.10 28.15 -33.77
N GLN A 353 5.98 28.84 -33.57
CA GLN A 353 5.84 29.75 -32.43
C GLN A 353 5.83 28.94 -31.12
N SER A 354 6.27 29.54 -30.00
CA SER A 354 6.41 28.83 -28.73
C SER A 354 5.11 28.21 -28.21
N ASN A 355 3.96 28.85 -28.46
CA ASN A 355 2.65 28.32 -28.06
C ASN A 355 2.22 27.11 -28.92
N ASP A 356 2.47 27.18 -30.23
CA ASP A 356 2.15 26.10 -31.16
C ASP A 356 3.05 24.89 -30.87
N LEU A 357 4.35 25.13 -30.70
CA LEU A 357 5.31 24.09 -30.32
C LEU A 357 4.92 23.39 -29.02
N LEU A 358 4.55 24.14 -27.98
CA LEU A 358 4.08 23.57 -26.71
C LEU A 358 2.83 22.71 -26.91
N THR A 359 1.91 23.15 -27.77
CA THR A 359 0.67 22.42 -28.08
C THR A 359 0.97 21.12 -28.81
N VAL A 360 1.80 21.17 -29.85
CA VAL A 360 2.24 20.00 -30.62
C VAL A 360 2.96 19.01 -29.73
N LEU A 361 3.95 19.44 -28.95
CA LEU A 361 4.69 18.55 -28.04
C LEU A 361 3.77 17.96 -26.96
N THR A 362 2.87 18.75 -26.37
CA THR A 362 1.89 18.24 -25.39
C THR A 362 1.08 17.09 -26.00
N GLN A 363 0.60 17.27 -27.23
CA GLN A 363 -0.21 16.26 -27.91
C GLN A 363 0.61 15.05 -28.35
N VAL A 364 1.87 15.23 -28.78
CA VAL A 364 2.80 14.13 -29.06
C VAL A 364 3.01 13.27 -27.81
N PHE A 365 3.35 13.88 -26.67
CA PHE A 365 3.54 13.13 -25.43
C PHE A 365 2.25 12.50 -24.91
N HIS A 366 1.09 13.15 -25.06
CA HIS A 366 -0.21 12.56 -24.70
C HIS A 366 -0.54 11.34 -25.57
N SER A 367 -0.29 11.45 -26.88
CA SER A 367 -0.52 10.36 -27.83
C SER A 367 0.44 9.20 -27.58
N LEU A 368 1.73 9.46 -27.35
CA LEU A 368 2.71 8.44 -26.97
C LEU A 368 2.35 7.75 -25.64
N ASN A 369 1.88 8.50 -24.65
CA ASN A 369 1.45 7.93 -23.36
C ASN A 369 0.24 7.03 -23.57
N THR A 370 -0.73 7.48 -24.36
CA THR A 370 -1.93 6.69 -24.68
C THR A 370 -1.55 5.41 -25.44
N LEU A 371 -0.68 5.52 -26.46
CA LEU A 371 -0.19 4.38 -27.22
C LEU A 371 0.61 3.41 -26.36
N TYR A 372 1.49 3.89 -25.48
CA TYR A 372 2.28 3.04 -24.60
C TYR A 372 1.44 2.36 -23.52
N PHE A 373 0.68 3.17 -22.76
CA PHE A 373 -0.01 2.66 -21.58
C PHE A 373 -1.13 1.71 -21.99
N PHE A 374 -1.88 2.00 -23.05
CA PHE A 374 -3.04 1.19 -23.47
C PHE A 374 -2.73 0.12 -24.51
N GLU A 375 -1.45 -0.14 -24.79
CA GLU A 375 -1.08 -1.24 -25.65
C GLU A 375 -1.35 -2.59 -24.97
N PRO A 376 -1.99 -3.56 -25.66
CA PRO A 376 -2.08 -4.92 -25.17
C PRO A 376 -0.70 -5.51 -24.93
N ILE A 377 -0.52 -6.19 -23.79
CA ILE A 377 0.75 -6.84 -23.48
C ILE A 377 0.96 -7.99 -24.46
N GLN A 378 2.14 -8.00 -25.09
CA GLN A 378 2.59 -9.05 -25.99
C GLN A 378 3.80 -9.75 -25.36
N LEU A 379 4.09 -10.99 -25.78
CA LEU A 379 5.15 -11.82 -25.20
C LEU A 379 6.54 -11.16 -25.15
N GLN A 380 6.84 -10.19 -26.04
CA GLN A 380 8.15 -9.54 -26.16
C GLN A 380 8.13 -8.02 -25.96
N PHE A 381 6.96 -7.43 -25.74
CA PHE A 381 6.79 -5.98 -25.54
C PHE A 381 7.33 -5.09 -26.69
N ASP A 382 7.40 -5.59 -27.93
CA ASP A 382 8.05 -4.88 -29.04
C ASP A 382 7.49 -3.47 -29.28
N GLN A 383 6.15 -3.33 -29.32
CA GLN A 383 5.47 -2.04 -29.48
C GLN A 383 5.77 -1.08 -28.32
N HIS A 384 5.76 -1.60 -27.08
CA HIS A 384 6.08 -0.81 -25.89
C HIS A 384 7.52 -0.30 -25.94
N ARG A 385 8.47 -1.14 -26.37
CA ARG A 385 9.89 -0.75 -26.56
C ARG A 385 10.01 0.34 -27.62
N GLN A 386 9.33 0.20 -28.77
CA GLN A 386 9.34 1.21 -29.83
C GLN A 386 8.86 2.59 -29.34
N TYR A 387 7.76 2.64 -28.59
CA TYR A 387 7.25 3.90 -28.04
C TYR A 387 8.19 4.52 -27.00
N LEU A 388 8.82 3.70 -26.14
CA LEU A 388 9.82 4.20 -25.19
C LEU A 388 11.11 4.67 -25.88
N TYR A 389 11.57 3.98 -26.92
CA TYR A 389 12.70 4.45 -27.72
C TYR A 389 12.41 5.78 -28.38
N LEU A 390 11.21 5.97 -28.94
CA LEU A 390 10.83 7.25 -29.51
C LEU A 390 10.79 8.35 -28.44
N LEU A 391 10.22 8.07 -27.26
CA LEU A 391 10.25 9.00 -26.12
C LEU A 391 11.69 9.37 -25.73
N TYR A 392 12.57 8.38 -25.62
CA TYR A 392 14.00 8.56 -25.32
C TYR A 392 14.68 9.48 -26.34
N SER A 393 14.46 9.24 -27.64
CA SER A 393 15.02 10.04 -28.73
C SER A 393 14.55 11.49 -28.71
N ILE A 394 13.25 11.73 -28.47
CA ILE A 394 12.70 13.09 -28.34
C ILE A 394 13.33 13.83 -27.16
N LEU A 395 13.54 13.13 -26.03
CA LEU A 395 14.11 13.71 -24.82
C LEU A 395 15.64 13.88 -24.87
N LYS A 396 16.35 13.35 -25.88
CA LYS A 396 17.77 13.70 -26.10
C LYS A 396 17.92 15.18 -26.47
N HIS A 397 16.97 15.75 -27.20
CA HIS A 397 16.96 17.17 -27.55
C HIS A 397 16.79 18.06 -26.29
N GLU A 398 17.79 18.89 -25.97
CA GLU A 398 17.90 19.61 -24.69
C GLU A 398 16.73 20.58 -24.45
N ASP A 399 16.40 21.43 -25.42
CA ASP A 399 15.34 22.43 -25.25
C ASP A 399 13.96 21.77 -25.12
N THR A 400 13.72 20.71 -25.90
CA THR A 400 12.48 19.92 -25.81
C THR A 400 12.37 19.26 -24.44
N ARG A 401 13.46 18.69 -23.92
CA ARG A 401 13.51 18.07 -22.59
C ARG A 401 13.19 19.09 -21.49
N LYS A 402 13.82 20.26 -21.50
CA LYS A 402 13.57 21.34 -20.52
C LYS A 402 12.13 21.85 -20.57
N LEU A 403 11.60 22.14 -21.77
CA LEU A 403 10.21 22.55 -21.96
C LEU A 403 9.22 21.48 -21.45
N SER A 404 9.53 20.21 -21.72
CA SER A 404 8.72 19.08 -21.28
C SER A 404 8.65 19.00 -19.75
N LEU A 405 9.78 19.16 -19.06
CA LEU A 405 9.82 19.19 -17.60
C LEU A 405 9.12 20.42 -17.01
N GLU A 406 9.26 21.60 -17.62
CA GLU A 406 8.68 22.83 -17.08
C GLU A 406 7.15 22.85 -17.20
N SER A 407 6.61 22.41 -18.34
CA SER A 407 5.22 22.72 -18.75
C SER A 407 4.36 21.53 -19.20
N ILE A 408 4.94 20.33 -19.39
CA ILE A 408 4.20 19.17 -19.92
C ILE A 408 4.12 18.04 -18.89
N PHE A 409 5.26 17.48 -18.49
CA PHE A 409 5.34 16.41 -17.51
C PHE A 409 4.85 16.89 -16.13
N PHE A 410 4.19 15.99 -15.40
CA PHE A 410 3.54 16.22 -14.10
C PHE A 410 2.32 17.18 -14.12
N LEU A 411 2.15 18.02 -15.14
CA LEU A 411 1.00 18.92 -15.28
C LEU A 411 -0.04 18.42 -16.28
N LYS A 412 0.34 18.23 -17.54
CA LYS A 412 -0.56 17.86 -18.64
C LYS A 412 -0.46 16.38 -19.01
N VAL A 413 0.74 15.82 -18.89
CA VAL A 413 1.03 14.41 -19.20
C VAL A 413 1.67 13.76 -17.96
N LYS A 414 1.08 12.65 -17.53
CA LYS A 414 1.48 11.92 -16.33
C LYS A 414 2.71 11.05 -16.62
N LEU A 415 3.90 11.56 -16.30
CA LEU A 415 5.18 10.85 -16.47
C LEU A 415 5.19 9.42 -15.87
N PRO A 416 4.64 9.17 -14.67
CA PRO A 416 4.65 7.83 -14.08
C PRO A 416 3.99 6.74 -14.95
N LEU A 417 3.08 7.11 -15.87
CA LEU A 417 2.43 6.14 -16.78
C LEU A 417 3.40 5.56 -17.81
N PHE A 418 4.44 6.29 -18.23
CA PHE A 418 5.49 5.75 -19.11
C PHE A 418 6.43 4.77 -18.40
N ILE A 419 6.42 4.80 -17.06
CA ILE A 419 7.28 3.98 -16.21
C ILE A 419 6.53 2.74 -15.70
N ASP A 420 5.21 2.71 -15.84
CA ASP A 420 4.39 1.59 -15.41
C ASP A 420 4.50 0.39 -16.36
N ILE A 421 4.37 -0.81 -15.81
CA ILE A 421 4.26 -2.06 -16.57
C ILE A 421 3.00 -2.76 -16.11
N LYS A 422 2.03 -2.88 -17.01
CA LYS A 422 0.74 -3.51 -16.72
C LYS A 422 0.89 -5.02 -16.52
N PRO A 423 0.02 -5.65 -15.70
CA PRO A 423 -0.02 -7.10 -15.61
C PRO A 423 -0.68 -7.70 -16.87
N PRO A 424 -0.15 -8.83 -17.39
CA PRO A 424 -0.76 -9.56 -18.50
C PRO A 424 -2.16 -10.06 -18.14
N ASP A 425 -3.02 -10.20 -19.15
CA ASP A 425 -4.36 -10.76 -18.98
C ASP A 425 -4.30 -12.26 -18.66
N SER A 426 -5.45 -12.82 -18.27
CA SER A 426 -5.49 -14.21 -17.81
C SER A 426 -5.20 -15.20 -18.93
N ASP A 427 -5.50 -14.86 -20.18
CA ASP A 427 -5.30 -15.74 -21.32
C ASP A 427 -3.85 -15.72 -21.82
N LEU A 428 -3.19 -14.56 -21.84
CA LEU A 428 -1.76 -14.49 -22.08
C LEU A 428 -0.97 -15.16 -20.95
N LEU A 429 -1.40 -15.01 -19.69
CA LEU A 429 -0.80 -15.73 -18.56
C LEU A 429 -0.90 -17.25 -18.71
N LYS A 430 -2.02 -17.78 -19.21
CA LYS A 430 -2.16 -19.21 -19.55
C LYS A 430 -1.23 -19.64 -20.67
N GLN A 431 -1.00 -18.79 -21.67
CA GLN A 431 -0.04 -19.07 -22.75
C GLN A 431 1.41 -19.07 -22.26
N ILE A 432 1.77 -18.15 -21.37
CA ILE A 432 3.11 -18.06 -20.77
C ILE A 432 3.35 -19.21 -19.80
N ILE A 433 2.33 -19.59 -19.01
CA ILE A 433 2.41 -20.60 -17.94
C ILE A 433 1.31 -21.66 -18.15
N PRO A 434 1.55 -22.66 -19.03
CA PRO A 434 0.59 -23.74 -19.30
C PRO A 434 0.46 -24.72 -18.11
N ASP A 435 -0.76 -25.18 -17.86
CA ASP A 435 -1.32 -25.81 -16.64
C ASP A 435 -0.46 -26.86 -15.89
N GLY A 436 -0.61 -26.94 -14.56
CA GLY A 436 0.00 -27.99 -13.71
C GLY A 436 0.41 -27.59 -12.27
N TRP A 437 0.25 -26.32 -11.91
CA TRP A 437 0.89 -25.77 -10.70
C TRP A 437 0.10 -25.98 -9.38
N ALA A 438 -1.23 -26.07 -9.43
CA ALA A 438 -2.11 -25.93 -8.25
C ALA A 438 -2.02 -27.07 -7.21
N ARG A 439 -1.46 -28.25 -7.53
CA ARG A 439 -1.52 -29.42 -6.64
C ARG A 439 -0.25 -29.77 -5.87
N LYS A 440 0.90 -29.13 -6.11
CA LYS A 440 2.17 -29.52 -5.46
C LYS A 440 2.93 -28.34 -4.88
N LYS A 441 2.73 -28.15 -3.57
CA LYS A 441 3.60 -27.49 -2.58
C LYS A 441 3.59 -25.95 -2.56
N LEU A 442 2.94 -25.44 -1.50
CA LEU A 442 2.76 -24.05 -1.09
C LEU A 442 3.97 -23.41 -0.39
N ASN A 443 5.19 -23.86 -0.66
CA ASN A 443 6.36 -23.08 -0.27
C ASN A 443 6.80 -22.26 -1.47
N LEU A 444 6.84 -20.93 -1.33
CA LEU A 444 7.48 -20.02 -2.31
C LEU A 444 8.91 -20.48 -2.68
N ASN A 445 9.56 -21.23 -1.79
CA ASN A 445 10.90 -21.83 -1.99
C ASN A 445 10.88 -23.16 -2.78
N ASP A 446 9.75 -23.84 -2.89
CA ASP A 446 9.61 -25.11 -3.63
C ASP A 446 9.21 -24.90 -5.11
N VAL A 447 8.96 -23.65 -5.52
CA VAL A 447 8.65 -23.24 -6.91
C VAL A 447 9.81 -23.56 -7.86
N GLU A 448 11.03 -23.74 -7.34
CA GLU A 448 12.23 -24.07 -8.12
C GLU A 448 12.25 -25.49 -8.72
N ARG A 449 11.30 -26.37 -8.42
CA ARG A 449 11.39 -27.78 -8.82
C ARG A 449 10.77 -28.14 -10.18
N ASP A 450 10.14 -27.19 -10.88
CA ASP A 450 9.60 -27.42 -12.23
C ASP A 450 10.38 -26.65 -13.32
N LEU A 451 11.24 -27.37 -14.04
CA LEU A 451 12.21 -26.82 -15.01
C LEU A 451 11.56 -25.99 -16.14
N SER A 452 10.35 -26.36 -16.56
CA SER A 452 9.61 -25.64 -17.60
C SER A 452 9.13 -24.27 -17.11
N CYS A 453 8.58 -24.20 -15.90
CA CYS A 453 8.08 -22.96 -15.30
C CYS A 453 9.22 -21.96 -15.03
N LEU A 454 10.36 -22.45 -14.51
CA LEU A 454 11.54 -21.61 -14.31
C LEU A 454 12.04 -21.01 -15.63
N SER A 455 11.99 -21.77 -16.73
CA SER A 455 12.40 -21.27 -18.04
C SER A 455 11.49 -20.15 -18.56
N ALA A 456 10.17 -20.29 -18.41
CA ALA A 456 9.19 -19.27 -18.78
C ALA A 456 9.33 -18.00 -17.92
N CYS A 457 9.47 -18.15 -16.60
CA CYS A 457 9.69 -17.03 -15.68
C CYS A 457 11.02 -16.30 -15.95
N ARG A 458 12.10 -17.01 -16.33
CA ARG A 458 13.37 -16.39 -16.71
C ARG A 458 13.25 -15.57 -17.98
N LYS A 459 12.64 -16.13 -19.03
CA LYS A 459 12.41 -15.41 -20.29
C LYS A 459 11.60 -14.13 -20.06
N LEU A 460 10.52 -14.24 -19.29
CA LEU A 460 9.69 -13.10 -18.90
C LEU A 460 10.51 -12.05 -18.13
N LYS A 461 11.39 -12.47 -17.22
CA LYS A 461 12.28 -11.58 -16.48
C LYS A 461 13.23 -10.82 -17.42
N ASP A 462 13.84 -11.51 -18.38
CA ASP A 462 14.77 -10.90 -19.34
C ASP A 462 14.06 -9.85 -20.21
N ASP A 463 12.86 -10.18 -20.70
CA ASP A 463 12.04 -9.26 -21.49
C ASP A 463 11.62 -8.02 -20.68
N LEU A 464 11.25 -8.19 -19.40
CA LEU A 464 10.94 -7.08 -18.51
C LEU A 464 12.17 -6.22 -18.24
N ASN A 465 13.32 -6.81 -17.91
CA ASN A 465 14.55 -6.09 -17.61
C ASN A 465 14.99 -5.21 -18.79
N SER A 466 14.79 -5.66 -20.03
CA SER A 466 15.06 -4.84 -21.22
C SER A 466 14.20 -3.56 -21.27
N LEU A 467 12.92 -3.66 -20.92
CA LEU A 467 11.99 -2.53 -20.87
C LEU A 467 12.32 -1.58 -19.70
N GLU A 468 12.65 -2.15 -18.53
CA GLU A 468 13.07 -1.40 -17.35
C GLU A 468 14.34 -0.58 -17.61
N ASN A 469 15.30 -1.14 -18.35
CA ASN A 469 16.53 -0.43 -18.71
C ASN A 469 16.25 0.82 -19.56
N ILE A 470 15.33 0.74 -20.55
CA ILE A 470 14.95 1.91 -21.35
C ILE A 470 14.29 2.98 -20.47
N GLN A 471 13.41 2.57 -19.55
CA GLN A 471 12.77 3.49 -18.59
C GLN A 471 13.80 4.19 -17.69
N ILE A 472 14.81 3.46 -17.22
CA ILE A 472 15.92 4.02 -16.41
C ILE A 472 16.72 5.04 -17.24
N GLU A 473 17.06 4.73 -18.49
CA GLU A 473 17.79 5.67 -19.35
C GLU A 473 17.00 6.94 -19.67
N ILE A 474 15.68 6.85 -19.83
CA ILE A 474 14.80 8.03 -19.95
C ILE A 474 14.88 8.90 -18.69
N LEU A 475 14.80 8.29 -17.50
CA LEU A 475 14.89 9.02 -16.24
C LEU A 475 16.29 9.63 -16.01
N LYS A 476 17.36 8.97 -16.47
CA LYS A 476 18.72 9.55 -16.48
C LYS A 476 18.76 10.82 -17.34
N LEU A 477 18.20 10.79 -18.55
CA LEU A 477 18.12 12.01 -19.38
C LEU A 477 17.42 13.16 -18.66
N LEU A 478 16.29 12.89 -17.99
CA LEU A 478 15.52 13.91 -17.26
C LEU A 478 16.25 14.46 -16.03
N LEU A 479 17.21 13.70 -15.46
CA LEU A 479 18.01 14.06 -14.29
C LEU A 479 19.47 14.44 -14.65
N THR A 480 19.77 14.69 -15.93
CA THR A 480 21.14 14.93 -16.38
C THR A 480 21.74 16.21 -15.77
N PRO A 481 23.00 16.16 -15.24
CA PRO A 481 23.70 17.33 -14.72
C PRO A 481 24.46 18.11 -15.80
N SER A 482 24.60 17.56 -17.01
CA SER A 482 25.52 18.05 -18.06
C SER A 482 24.88 19.00 -19.08
N ASP A 483 23.73 19.60 -18.76
CA ASP A 483 23.08 20.59 -19.63
C ASP A 483 23.99 21.80 -19.88
N VAL A 484 23.90 22.40 -21.07
CA VAL A 484 24.66 23.61 -21.37
C VAL A 484 24.15 24.76 -20.47
N LEU A 485 25.02 25.27 -19.60
CA LEU A 485 24.72 26.30 -18.58
C LEU A 485 24.25 27.67 -19.14
N GLN A 486 24.12 27.81 -20.47
CA GLN A 486 23.70 29.04 -21.12
C GLN A 486 22.22 29.39 -20.85
N HIS A 487 21.38 28.40 -20.52
CA HIS A 487 19.95 28.59 -20.22
C HIS A 487 19.55 27.89 -18.91
N PRO A 488 19.69 28.56 -17.74
CA PRO A 488 19.14 28.08 -16.48
C PRO A 488 17.60 28.22 -16.47
N PRO A 489 16.87 27.33 -15.78
CA PRO A 489 17.35 26.23 -14.91
C PRO A 489 17.75 24.94 -15.66
N SER A 490 18.56 24.09 -15.01
CA SER A 490 18.92 22.76 -15.53
C SER A 490 17.76 21.76 -15.48
N SER A 491 17.80 20.73 -16.33
CA SER A 491 16.81 19.63 -16.39
C SER A 491 16.66 18.98 -15.01
N LYS A 492 17.77 18.68 -14.32
CA LYS A 492 17.78 18.12 -12.97
C LYS A 492 17.01 18.98 -11.97
N PHE A 493 17.22 20.30 -11.98
CA PHE A 493 16.52 21.23 -11.08
C PHE A 493 15.02 21.27 -11.38
N LEU A 494 14.64 21.34 -12.67
CA LEU A 494 13.25 21.31 -13.10
C LEU A 494 12.56 20.01 -12.66
N PHE A 495 13.20 18.86 -12.87
CA PHE A 495 12.66 17.56 -12.47
C PHE A 495 12.40 17.50 -10.96
N ILE A 496 13.40 17.82 -10.13
CA ILE A 496 13.27 17.74 -8.66
C ILE A 496 12.15 18.66 -8.17
N THR A 497 12.08 19.90 -8.68
CA THR A 497 11.05 20.87 -8.31
C THR A 497 9.64 20.36 -8.66
N LYS A 498 9.44 19.82 -9.86
CA LYS A 498 8.14 19.29 -10.29
C LYS A 498 7.79 17.98 -9.60
N PHE A 499 8.78 17.15 -9.31
CA PHE A 499 8.60 15.92 -8.55
C PHE A 499 8.11 16.20 -7.12
N ARG A 500 8.60 17.28 -6.47
CA ARG A 500 8.09 17.73 -5.17
C ARG A 500 6.61 18.15 -5.23
N LEU A 501 6.21 18.87 -6.27
CA LEU A 501 4.80 19.21 -6.48
C LEU A 501 3.93 17.97 -6.70
N PHE A 502 4.42 17.02 -7.48
CA PHE A 502 3.76 15.73 -7.68
C PHE A 502 3.54 14.97 -6.36
N LEU A 503 4.54 14.96 -5.47
CA LEU A 503 4.40 14.34 -4.15
C LEU A 503 3.32 15.05 -3.31
N LYS A 504 3.29 16.39 -3.31
CA LYS A 504 2.26 17.18 -2.61
C LYS A 504 0.84 16.82 -3.03
N GLU A 505 0.62 16.71 -4.34
CA GLU A 505 -0.69 16.37 -4.92
C GLU A 505 -1.14 14.96 -4.55
N ASN A 506 -0.20 14.01 -4.44
CA ASN A 506 -0.49 12.59 -4.12
C ASN A 506 -0.47 12.26 -2.62
N LEU A 507 0.03 13.16 -1.78
CA LEU A 507 -0.08 13.07 -0.31
C LEU A 507 -1.42 13.61 0.20
N SER A 508 -2.08 14.45 -0.59
CA SER A 508 -3.43 14.92 -0.29
C SER A 508 -4.41 13.77 -0.51
N ASP A 509 -5.27 13.44 0.46
CA ASP A 509 -6.26 12.35 0.39
C ASP A 509 -7.36 12.53 -0.70
N SER A 510 -7.15 13.43 -1.68
CA SER A 510 -8.07 13.64 -2.79
C SER A 510 -8.08 12.41 -3.73
N PRO A 511 -9.22 11.71 -3.87
CA PRO A 511 -9.33 10.55 -4.75
C PRO A 511 -9.13 10.89 -6.23
N LEU A 512 -9.27 12.18 -6.60
CA LEU A 512 -9.16 12.66 -7.98
C LEU A 512 -7.74 12.61 -8.54
N HIS A 513 -6.70 12.60 -7.69
CA HIS A 513 -5.30 12.77 -8.12
C HIS A 513 -4.40 11.56 -7.82
N ASN A 514 -4.87 10.61 -7.02
CA ASN A 514 -4.03 9.49 -6.60
C ASN A 514 -3.82 8.45 -7.71
N PHE A 515 -2.55 8.17 -7.98
CA PHE A 515 -2.15 7.06 -8.86
C PHE A 515 -2.40 5.71 -8.19
N GLN A 516 -2.57 4.66 -9.01
CA GLN A 516 -2.60 3.31 -8.48
C GLN A 516 -1.25 2.97 -7.81
N PRO A 517 -1.26 2.32 -6.63
CA PRO A 517 -0.04 1.95 -5.90
C PRO A 517 1.03 1.23 -6.73
N GLY A 518 0.62 0.41 -7.71
CA GLY A 518 1.53 -0.31 -8.61
C GLY A 518 2.39 0.61 -9.48
N ILE A 519 1.80 1.69 -10.00
CA ILE A 519 2.48 2.71 -10.82
C ILE A 519 3.56 3.42 -9.98
N ILE A 520 3.19 3.82 -8.76
CA ILE A 520 4.10 4.49 -7.81
C ILE A 520 5.28 3.59 -7.45
N ARG A 521 5.05 2.29 -7.22
CA ARG A 521 6.13 1.31 -7.00
C ARG A 521 7.07 1.22 -8.20
N ASN A 522 6.53 1.12 -9.41
CA ASN A 522 7.36 1.03 -10.60
C ASN A 522 8.24 2.29 -10.72
N PHE A 523 7.63 3.47 -10.60
CA PHE A 523 8.36 4.74 -10.62
C PHE A 523 9.44 4.84 -9.54
N PHE A 524 9.14 4.41 -8.30
CA PHE A 524 10.08 4.38 -7.19
C PHE A 524 11.34 3.56 -7.51
N HIS A 525 11.19 2.32 -7.96
CA HIS A 525 12.35 1.46 -8.22
C HIS A 525 13.25 2.04 -9.32
N ARG A 526 12.67 2.52 -10.43
CA ARG A 526 13.49 3.06 -11.54
C ARG A 526 14.20 4.33 -11.11
N LEU A 527 13.55 5.22 -10.36
CA LEU A 527 14.21 6.42 -9.83
C LEU A 527 15.30 6.09 -8.81
N LEU A 528 15.12 5.06 -7.97
CA LEU A 528 16.15 4.64 -7.02
C LEU A 528 17.43 4.19 -7.74
N HIS A 529 17.30 3.42 -8.83
CA HIS A 529 18.44 3.05 -9.68
C HIS A 529 19.13 4.26 -10.30
N VAL A 530 18.37 5.27 -10.72
CA VAL A 530 18.94 6.52 -11.26
C VAL A 530 19.65 7.33 -10.17
N LEU A 531 19.09 7.38 -8.96
CA LEU A 531 19.73 8.01 -7.81
C LEU A 531 21.05 7.30 -7.47
N GLU A 532 21.05 5.97 -7.39
CA GLU A 532 22.25 5.15 -7.13
C GLU A 532 23.34 5.45 -8.16
N PHE A 533 22.98 5.50 -9.45
CA PHE A 533 23.92 5.83 -10.54
C PHE A 533 24.58 7.20 -10.36
N TYR A 534 23.79 8.26 -10.17
CA TYR A 534 24.34 9.61 -10.02
C TYR A 534 25.05 9.83 -8.67
N TRP A 535 24.64 9.12 -7.62
CA TRP A 535 25.30 9.18 -6.32
C TRP A 535 26.70 8.59 -6.39
N ASN A 536 26.84 7.40 -6.98
CA ASN A 536 28.15 6.77 -7.18
C ASN A 536 29.05 7.62 -8.08
N GLN A 537 28.52 8.16 -9.19
CA GLN A 537 29.27 9.05 -10.08
C GLN A 537 29.77 10.32 -9.36
N TYR A 538 28.94 10.93 -8.51
CA TYR A 538 29.34 12.11 -7.73
C TYR A 538 30.50 11.82 -6.76
N HIS A 539 30.49 10.65 -6.11
CA HIS A 539 31.55 10.24 -5.19
C HIS A 539 32.82 9.83 -5.91
N GLU A 540 32.74 9.19 -7.08
CA GLU A 540 33.90 8.88 -7.92
C GLU A 540 34.65 10.17 -8.30
N ILE A 541 33.93 11.21 -8.76
CA ILE A 541 34.51 12.51 -9.10
C ILE A 541 35.16 13.17 -7.87
N LYS A 542 34.48 13.18 -6.72
CA LYS A 542 35.04 13.75 -5.49
C LYS A 542 36.26 13.01 -4.96
N SER A 543 36.26 11.68 -5.02
CA SER A 543 37.40 10.87 -4.58
C SER A 543 38.65 11.14 -5.41
N PHE A 544 38.48 11.43 -6.70
CA PHE A 544 39.55 11.84 -7.60
C PHE A 544 40.11 13.23 -7.24
N ASP A 545 39.24 14.18 -6.87
CA ASP A 545 39.63 15.54 -6.51
C ASP A 545 40.29 15.66 -5.12
N GLU A 546 39.88 14.84 -4.14
CA GLU A 546 40.34 14.94 -2.73
C GLU A 546 41.47 13.93 -2.35
N GLY A 547 41.93 13.09 -3.28
CA GLY A 547 43.10 12.20 -3.08
C GLY A 547 42.93 11.12 -1.99
N HIS A 548 41.70 10.89 -1.51
CA HIS A 548 41.37 9.89 -0.50
C HIS A 548 40.55 8.76 -1.11
N ASP A 549 41.03 7.52 -0.92
CA ASP A 549 40.45 6.26 -1.41
C ASP A 549 39.25 5.82 -0.54
N SER A 550 38.23 6.67 -0.45
CA SER A 550 36.98 6.35 0.24
C SER A 550 35.78 6.75 -0.60
N SER A 551 35.55 6.02 -1.70
CA SER A 551 34.24 6.00 -2.35
C SER A 551 33.25 5.36 -1.37
N LEU A 552 32.52 6.21 -0.63
CA LEU A 552 31.42 5.76 0.20
C LEU A 552 30.32 5.23 -0.75
N PRO A 553 29.99 3.93 -0.74
CA PRO A 553 28.99 3.37 -1.64
C PRO A 553 27.61 3.96 -1.33
N PHE A 554 26.69 3.97 -2.30
CA PHE A 554 25.31 4.45 -2.10
C PHE A 554 24.60 3.86 -0.88
N ASP A 555 24.95 2.63 -0.48
CA ASP A 555 24.55 1.97 0.78
C ASP A 555 24.84 2.79 2.06
N SER A 556 25.61 3.87 1.95
CA SER A 556 25.95 4.80 3.02
C SER A 556 25.26 6.16 2.96
N ALA A 557 24.43 6.40 1.94
CA ALA A 557 23.66 7.63 1.80
C ALA A 557 22.69 7.81 2.97
N TYR A 558 22.52 9.06 3.42
CA TYR A 558 21.58 9.45 4.47
C TYR A 558 21.11 10.88 4.24
N VAL A 559 19.99 11.25 4.86
CA VAL A 559 19.50 12.64 4.86
C VAL A 559 20.03 13.34 6.13
N PRO A 560 20.83 14.43 6.01
CA PRO A 560 21.37 15.13 7.17
C PRO A 560 20.27 15.73 8.05
N SER A 561 20.43 15.65 9.38
CA SER A 561 19.42 16.11 10.34
C SER A 561 19.13 17.61 10.25
N GLN A 562 20.09 18.41 9.79
CA GLN A 562 19.92 19.85 9.57
C GLN A 562 18.83 20.15 8.52
N LYS A 563 18.66 19.28 7.51
CA LYS A 563 17.65 19.48 6.46
C LYS A 563 16.21 19.38 6.99
N PHE A 564 15.98 18.70 8.12
CA PHE A 564 14.68 18.68 8.78
C PHE A 564 14.32 19.99 9.51
N ILE A 565 15.32 20.87 9.72
CA ILE A 565 15.21 22.11 10.51
C ILE A 565 15.23 23.35 9.60
N ASP A 566 15.92 23.28 8.47
CA ASP A 566 16.22 24.45 7.63
C ASP A 566 15.05 24.95 6.78
N ASN A 567 13.83 24.40 6.91
CA ASN A 567 12.67 24.68 6.05
C ASN A 567 12.91 24.52 4.54
N ASN A 568 14.05 23.97 4.15
CA ASN A 568 14.42 23.75 2.75
C ASN A 568 13.64 22.58 2.13
N PHE A 569 13.26 21.59 2.95
CA PHE A 569 12.39 20.49 2.53
C PHE A 569 10.97 20.73 3.05
N ASP A 570 10.01 20.83 2.13
CA ASP A 570 8.59 20.90 2.45
C ASP A 570 8.06 19.47 2.68
N TYR A 571 7.52 19.26 3.88
CA TYR A 571 6.87 18.01 4.29
C TYR A 571 5.34 18.15 4.35
N PHE A 572 4.77 19.18 3.71
CA PHE A 572 3.34 19.33 3.44
C PHE A 572 2.43 19.18 4.68
N ASN A 573 2.86 19.72 5.82
CA ASN A 573 2.20 19.64 7.13
C ASN A 573 2.20 18.25 7.82
N LEU A 574 3.00 17.28 7.35
CA LEU A 574 3.22 16.03 8.08
C LEU A 574 3.77 16.29 9.48
N GLN A 575 3.35 15.49 10.47
CA GLN A 575 3.83 15.65 11.84
C GLN A 575 5.29 15.22 11.98
N ARG A 576 5.96 15.72 13.02
CA ARG A 576 7.30 15.28 13.42
C ARG A 576 7.20 14.32 14.60
N LEU A 577 8.28 13.60 14.88
CA LEU A 577 8.34 12.68 16.03
C LEU A 577 7.96 13.37 17.35
N GLY A 578 8.40 14.61 17.55
CA GLY A 578 8.07 15.42 18.73
C GLY A 578 6.78 16.23 18.63
N GLY A 579 5.99 16.08 17.56
CA GLY A 579 4.73 16.80 17.34
C GLY A 579 4.83 17.90 16.27
N VAL A 580 4.12 19.01 16.48
CA VAL A 580 4.01 20.09 15.48
C VAL A 580 5.31 20.89 15.39
N GLN A 581 5.78 21.16 14.16
CA GLN A 581 7.05 21.85 13.93
C GLN A 581 7.16 23.22 14.64
N SER A 582 6.09 24.03 14.64
CA SER A 582 6.08 25.34 15.30
C SER A 582 6.28 25.26 16.82
N HIS A 583 5.82 24.18 17.45
CA HIS A 583 6.06 23.92 18.86
C HIS A 583 7.53 23.58 19.11
N LEU A 584 8.09 22.69 18.29
CA LEU A 584 9.49 22.24 18.39
C LEU A 584 10.48 23.39 18.19
N GLU A 585 10.23 24.28 17.22
CA GLU A 585 11.05 25.47 16.99
C GLU A 585 11.08 26.41 18.20
N LYS A 586 9.98 26.47 18.97
CA LYS A 586 9.89 27.27 20.19
C LYS A 586 10.58 26.58 21.37
N GLU A 587 10.32 25.29 21.57
CA GLU A 587 10.85 24.49 22.69
C GLU A 587 12.38 24.33 22.60
N TYR A 588 12.90 24.00 21.41
CA TYR A 588 14.32 23.72 21.17
C TYR A 588 15.05 24.86 20.46
N SER A 589 14.60 26.11 20.65
CA SER A 589 15.11 27.28 19.91
C SER A 589 16.63 27.50 20.03
N ALA A 590 17.25 27.13 21.16
CA ALA A 590 18.70 27.21 21.35
C ALA A 590 19.47 26.13 20.55
N ASP A 591 18.91 24.93 20.45
CA ASP A 591 19.49 23.81 19.69
C ASP A 591 19.38 24.07 18.19
N VAL A 592 18.23 24.60 17.74
CA VAL A 592 17.99 25.04 16.35
C VAL A 592 18.99 26.11 15.91
N LYS A 593 19.25 27.12 16.76
CA LYS A 593 20.24 28.18 16.46
C LYS A 593 21.65 27.62 16.32
N ARG A 594 22.04 26.67 17.19
CA ARG A 594 23.33 25.98 17.12
C ARG A 594 23.47 25.11 15.87
N ALA A 595 22.42 24.39 15.50
CA ALA A 595 22.40 23.58 14.28
C ALA A 595 22.60 24.44 13.03
N ARG A 596 21.87 25.57 12.95
CA ARG A 596 21.97 26.53 11.84
C ARG A 596 23.32 27.26 11.77
N SER A 597 24.01 27.45 12.90
CA SER A 597 25.34 28.09 12.93
C SER A 597 26.50 27.12 12.64
N SER A 598 26.29 25.82 12.82
CA SER A 598 27.31 24.77 12.59
C SER A 598 27.33 24.27 11.14
N GLY A 599 26.24 24.50 10.40
CA GLY A 599 26.24 24.43 8.94
C GLY A 599 27.09 25.56 8.40
N THR A 600 28.10 25.24 7.60
CA THR A 600 28.96 26.22 6.92
C THR A 600 28.16 27.41 6.40
N SER A 601 28.59 28.58 6.84
CA SER A 601 28.19 29.91 6.39
C SER A 601 27.82 29.96 4.91
N PHE A 602 26.55 30.22 4.59
CA PHE A 602 26.16 31.25 3.64
C PHE A 602 24.65 31.49 3.80
N LEU A 603 24.26 32.76 3.99
CA LEU A 603 22.88 33.27 4.06
C LEU A 603 22.19 33.38 5.43
N SER A 604 22.89 33.97 6.41
CA SER A 604 22.20 34.82 7.40
C SER A 604 22.22 36.28 6.93
N ARG A 605 21.19 36.73 6.21
CA ARG A 605 20.72 38.14 6.10
C ARG A 605 19.65 38.25 5.01
N ALA A 606 18.38 38.19 5.41
CA ALA A 606 17.25 38.92 4.80
C ALA A 606 15.91 38.38 5.33
N PHE A 607 15.63 38.53 6.63
CA PHE A 607 14.25 38.50 7.13
C PHE A 607 14.11 39.53 8.24
N SER A 608 14.01 40.78 7.81
CA SER A 608 13.35 41.86 8.55
C SER A 608 12.52 42.62 7.51
N ASP A 609 11.25 42.81 7.82
CA ASP A 609 10.21 43.48 7.04
C ASP A 609 9.54 42.67 5.92
N GLN A 610 8.37 42.10 6.25
CA GLN A 610 7.09 42.50 5.65
C GLN A 610 5.93 41.76 6.33
N SER A 611 5.42 42.34 7.41
CA SER A 611 4.09 42.09 7.94
C SER A 611 3.22 43.33 7.69
N SER A 612 2.46 43.35 6.60
CA SER A 612 1.16 44.04 6.45
C SER A 612 0.83 44.24 4.96
N ARG A 613 -0.32 43.72 4.48
CA ARG A 613 -1.45 44.50 3.96
C ARG A 613 -2.50 43.63 3.26
N HIS A 614 -3.70 44.21 3.27
CA HIS A 614 -5.05 43.70 3.07
C HIS A 614 -5.45 43.32 1.64
N ASP A 615 -6.60 42.63 1.59
CA ASP A 615 -7.51 42.30 0.49
C ASP A 615 -7.67 43.37 -0.61
N ASP A 616 -7.80 42.90 -1.86
CA ASP A 616 -8.88 43.33 -2.77
C ASP A 616 -9.05 42.38 -3.98
N MET A 617 -10.30 42.27 -4.44
CA MET A 617 -10.83 41.31 -5.41
C MET A 617 -11.14 42.00 -6.74
N SER A 618 -10.45 41.64 -7.82
CA SER A 618 -10.90 41.69 -9.24
C SER A 618 -9.77 41.27 -10.20
N ASP A 619 -10.15 40.79 -11.38
CA ASP A 619 -9.35 40.45 -12.57
C ASP A 619 -8.86 39.00 -12.74
N PHE A 620 -9.78 38.19 -13.26
CA PHE A 620 -9.52 37.02 -14.13
C PHE A 620 -8.70 37.48 -15.36
N VAL A 621 -7.44 37.04 -15.47
CA VAL A 621 -6.70 36.74 -16.73
C VAL A 621 -5.20 36.44 -16.48
N ASN A 622 -4.61 36.78 -15.33
CA ASN A 622 -3.18 36.48 -15.04
C ASN A 622 -2.96 35.30 -14.09
N GLY A 623 -3.19 34.08 -14.57
CA GLY A 623 -2.95 32.82 -13.82
C GLY A 623 -1.51 32.30 -13.81
N ARG A 624 -0.59 32.86 -14.61
CA ARG A 624 0.79 32.37 -14.74
C ARG A 624 1.78 32.94 -13.72
N GLU A 625 1.52 34.12 -13.16
CA GLU A 625 2.44 34.77 -12.21
C GLU A 625 2.09 34.50 -10.74
N ARG A 626 0.80 34.29 -10.40
CA ARG A 626 0.39 33.98 -9.02
C ARG A 626 0.94 32.64 -8.52
N TYR A 627 1.05 31.61 -9.37
CA TYR A 627 1.64 30.33 -8.97
C TYR A 627 3.16 30.39 -8.71
N ARG A 628 3.87 31.37 -9.30
CA ARG A 628 5.31 31.59 -9.04
C ARG A 628 5.56 32.33 -7.72
N HIS A 629 4.61 33.14 -7.25
CA HIS A 629 4.76 33.95 -6.03
C HIS A 629 4.14 33.34 -4.77
N GLN A 630 3.19 32.40 -4.90
CA GLN A 630 2.52 31.77 -3.74
C GLN A 630 3.34 30.64 -3.10
N LEU A 631 4.36 30.16 -3.81
CA LEU A 631 5.40 29.27 -3.31
C LEU A 631 6.59 30.17 -2.93
N GLY A 632 6.91 30.28 -1.65
CA GLY A 632 8.07 31.03 -1.13
C GLY A 632 9.45 30.50 -1.58
N TYR A 633 9.54 29.87 -2.75
CA TYR A 633 10.79 29.52 -3.40
C TYR A 633 11.40 30.80 -4.00
N SER A 634 12.26 31.45 -3.22
CA SER A 634 13.22 32.39 -3.80
C SER A 634 14.00 31.64 -4.89
N LEU A 635 14.11 32.25 -6.08
CA LEU A 635 14.91 31.84 -7.23
C LEU A 635 16.44 31.86 -6.93
N LYS A 636 16.85 31.28 -5.80
CA LYS A 636 18.23 31.27 -5.31
C LYS A 636 18.68 29.84 -5.01
N SER A 637 18.78 29.00 -6.04
CA SER A 637 19.67 27.83 -5.99
C SER A 637 20.10 27.32 -7.37
N SER A 638 20.45 28.21 -8.31
CA SER A 638 21.21 27.79 -9.50
C SER A 638 22.59 27.18 -9.15
N ASN A 639 22.99 27.26 -7.87
CA ASN A 639 24.28 26.79 -7.34
C ASN A 639 24.11 25.77 -6.20
N ALA A 640 23.02 24.99 -6.14
CA ALA A 640 22.96 23.87 -5.20
C ALA A 640 24.10 22.88 -5.55
N THR A 641 24.93 22.52 -4.58
CA THR A 641 26.02 21.56 -4.82
C THR A 641 25.44 20.21 -5.27
N GLY A 642 26.18 19.44 -6.08
CA GLY A 642 25.71 18.13 -6.57
C GLY A 642 25.15 17.22 -5.47
N SER A 643 25.72 17.30 -4.25
CA SER A 643 25.28 16.57 -3.06
C SER A 643 23.88 16.97 -2.55
N GLU A 644 23.55 18.26 -2.53
CA GLU A 644 22.28 18.74 -1.97
C GLU A 644 21.08 18.29 -2.80
N SER A 645 21.20 18.40 -4.12
CA SER A 645 20.16 17.97 -5.06
C SER A 645 19.94 16.45 -5.05
N LEU A 646 20.99 15.65 -4.82
CA LEU A 646 20.86 14.19 -4.66
C LEU A 646 20.20 13.82 -3.32
N THR A 647 20.54 14.55 -2.25
CA THR A 647 19.90 14.38 -0.94
C THR A 647 18.41 14.73 -0.99
N GLU A 648 18.04 15.77 -1.73
CA GLU A 648 16.64 16.14 -1.96
C GLU A 648 15.88 15.08 -2.75
N LEU A 649 16.51 14.46 -3.75
CA LEU A 649 15.92 13.35 -4.49
C LEU A 649 15.75 12.10 -3.62
N LEU A 650 16.70 11.81 -2.72
CA LEU A 650 16.60 10.72 -1.75
C LEU A 650 15.39 10.92 -0.82
N ASP A 651 15.23 12.10 -0.24
CA ASP A 651 14.06 12.42 0.59
C ASP A 651 12.75 12.34 -0.21
N GLY A 652 12.74 12.80 -1.46
CA GLY A 652 11.59 12.65 -2.35
C GLY A 652 11.23 11.18 -2.63
N LEU A 653 12.22 10.27 -2.72
CA LEU A 653 11.98 8.83 -2.87
C LEU A 653 11.44 8.18 -1.60
N ILE A 654 11.89 8.64 -0.44
CA ILE A 654 11.36 8.23 0.87
C ILE A 654 9.87 8.61 0.95
N LEU A 655 9.51 9.85 0.58
CA LEU A 655 8.12 10.28 0.47
C LEU A 655 7.32 9.46 -0.56
N LEU A 656 7.91 9.15 -1.72
CA LEU A 656 7.25 8.35 -2.75
C LEU A 656 6.92 6.92 -2.26
N TYR A 657 7.79 6.34 -1.43
CA TYR A 657 7.52 5.04 -0.80
C TYR A 657 6.31 5.10 0.14
N HIS A 658 6.19 6.17 0.94
CA HIS A 658 5.02 6.44 1.76
C HIS A 658 3.75 6.64 0.92
N VAL A 659 3.82 7.38 -0.19
CA VAL A 659 2.63 7.66 -1.04
C VAL A 659 1.92 6.37 -1.50
N GLY A 660 2.66 5.38 -1.99
CA GLY A 660 2.02 4.22 -2.63
C GLY A 660 2.76 2.86 -2.58
N VAL A 661 4.06 2.81 -2.31
CA VAL A 661 4.81 1.54 -2.48
C VAL A 661 4.42 0.49 -1.44
N HIS A 662 4.38 0.87 -0.17
CA HIS A 662 3.95 -0.04 0.91
C HIS A 662 2.50 -0.50 0.74
N LYS A 663 1.61 0.40 0.28
CA LYS A 663 0.19 0.10 -0.01
C LYS A 663 0.06 -0.96 -1.10
N HIS A 664 0.97 -0.99 -2.07
CA HIS A 664 0.97 -2.04 -3.11
C HIS A 664 1.37 -3.40 -2.54
N TYR A 665 2.37 -3.46 -1.66
CA TYR A 665 2.76 -4.71 -1.02
C TYR A 665 1.61 -5.31 -0.18
N LEU A 666 0.83 -4.48 0.51
CA LEU A 666 -0.38 -4.93 1.22
C LEU A 666 -1.42 -5.54 0.27
N LYS A 667 -1.71 -4.90 -0.86
CA LYS A 667 -2.62 -5.44 -1.89
C LYS A 667 -2.14 -6.78 -2.47
N VAL A 668 -0.83 -6.93 -2.65
CA VAL A 668 -0.23 -8.19 -3.12
C VAL A 668 -0.34 -9.27 -2.04
N ALA A 669 -0.23 -8.91 -0.75
CA ALA A 669 -0.43 -9.83 0.36
C ALA A 669 -1.86 -10.40 0.35
N GLU A 670 -2.88 -9.57 0.12
CA GLU A 670 -4.29 -9.99 0.01
C GLU A 670 -4.50 -11.04 -1.09
N VAL A 671 -3.80 -10.92 -2.22
CA VAL A 671 -3.86 -11.92 -3.32
C VAL A 671 -3.25 -13.26 -2.89
N ILE A 672 -2.13 -13.21 -2.18
CA ILE A 672 -1.47 -14.42 -1.66
C ILE A 672 -2.34 -15.09 -0.59
N ASP A 673 -2.96 -14.31 0.28
CA ASP A 673 -3.85 -14.83 1.33
C ASP A 673 -5.14 -15.42 0.74
N SER A 674 -5.69 -14.80 -0.32
CA SER A 674 -6.82 -15.37 -1.08
C SER A 674 -6.48 -16.73 -1.69
N LEU A 675 -5.27 -16.90 -2.25
CA LEU A 675 -4.83 -18.20 -2.76
C LEU A 675 -4.75 -19.24 -1.63
N ARG A 676 -4.30 -18.86 -0.44
CA ARG A 676 -4.26 -19.78 0.71
C ARG A 676 -5.66 -20.17 1.17
N GLU A 677 -6.58 -19.22 1.28
CA GLU A 677 -7.97 -19.47 1.68
C GLU A 677 -8.67 -20.45 0.72
N TYR A 678 -8.45 -20.29 -0.59
CA TYR A 678 -8.97 -21.24 -1.58
C TYR A 678 -8.34 -22.62 -1.48
N ASN A 679 -7.05 -22.72 -1.17
CA ASN A 679 -6.40 -24.01 -0.92
C ASN A 679 -6.88 -24.68 0.38
N GLU A 680 -7.02 -23.94 1.48
CA GLU A 680 -7.63 -24.45 2.73
C GLU A 680 -9.05 -24.98 2.44
N SER A 681 -9.83 -24.25 1.65
CA SER A 681 -11.17 -24.64 1.22
C SER A 681 -11.16 -25.90 0.34
N LEU A 682 -10.19 -26.05 -0.57
CA LEU A 682 -10.03 -27.27 -1.38
C LEU A 682 -9.71 -28.49 -0.52
N ILE A 683 -8.82 -28.35 0.47
CA ILE A 683 -8.47 -29.41 1.42
C ILE A 683 -9.71 -29.82 2.24
N ASP A 684 -10.50 -28.85 2.71
CA ASP A 684 -11.75 -29.11 3.42
C ASP A 684 -12.79 -29.82 2.54
N ILE A 685 -12.94 -29.40 1.27
CA ILE A 685 -13.81 -30.08 0.30
C ILE A 685 -13.33 -31.51 0.04
N ASP A 686 -12.03 -31.74 -0.11
CA ASP A 686 -11.48 -33.09 -0.27
C ASP A 686 -11.75 -33.97 0.94
N ASN A 687 -11.59 -33.44 2.16
CA ASN A 687 -11.93 -34.15 3.40
C ASN A 687 -13.44 -34.46 3.48
N LYS A 688 -14.31 -33.53 3.08
CA LYS A 688 -15.77 -33.72 3.01
C LYS A 688 -16.16 -34.76 1.97
N LEU A 689 -15.49 -34.80 0.82
CA LEU A 689 -15.71 -35.80 -0.22
C LEU A 689 -15.32 -37.21 0.26
N VAL A 690 -14.24 -37.35 1.03
CA VAL A 690 -13.84 -38.62 1.65
C VAL A 690 -14.85 -39.09 2.70
N ASN A 691 -15.40 -38.17 3.48
CA ASN A 691 -16.36 -38.46 4.56
C ASN A 691 -17.83 -38.53 4.10
N CYS A 692 -18.11 -38.34 2.80
CA CYS A 692 -19.46 -38.32 2.25
C CYS A 692 -20.03 -39.74 2.18
N ARG A 693 -21.23 -39.95 2.77
CA ARG A 693 -21.94 -41.25 2.72
C ARG A 693 -22.47 -41.50 1.30
N GLU A 694 -22.50 -42.76 0.87
CA GLU A 694 -22.92 -43.15 -0.49
C GLU A 694 -24.40 -42.82 -0.79
N ASP A 695 -25.21 -42.56 0.23
CA ASP A 695 -26.67 -42.39 0.13
C ASP A 695 -27.14 -41.00 -0.35
N CYS A 696 -26.25 -40.03 -0.59
CA CYS A 696 -26.60 -38.64 -0.97
C CYS A 696 -25.83 -38.13 -2.22
N PRO A 697 -26.19 -38.55 -3.44
CA PRO A 697 -25.47 -38.17 -4.67
C PRO A 697 -25.50 -36.67 -4.98
N GLU A 698 -26.60 -35.98 -4.64
CA GLU A 698 -26.75 -34.53 -4.88
C GLU A 698 -25.70 -33.69 -4.14
N ILE A 699 -25.36 -34.07 -2.90
CA ILE A 699 -24.35 -33.38 -2.08
C ILE A 699 -22.95 -33.62 -2.68
N ARG A 700 -22.69 -34.85 -3.14
CA ARG A 700 -21.41 -35.20 -3.78
C ARG A 700 -21.20 -34.44 -5.08
N ASP A 701 -22.24 -34.32 -5.91
CA ASP A 701 -22.18 -33.56 -7.16
C ASP A 701 -21.94 -32.07 -6.92
N GLU A 702 -22.57 -31.49 -5.90
CA GLU A 702 -22.35 -30.07 -5.54
C GLU A 702 -20.95 -29.81 -4.98
N LEU A 703 -20.40 -30.74 -4.19
CA LEU A 703 -19.01 -30.69 -3.73
C LEU A 703 -18.03 -30.81 -4.89
N LEU A 704 -18.29 -31.67 -5.88
CA LEU A 704 -17.46 -31.80 -7.09
C LEU A 704 -17.51 -30.55 -7.97
N ARG A 705 -18.69 -29.91 -8.12
CA ARG A 705 -18.80 -28.62 -8.81
C ARG A 705 -18.01 -27.53 -8.08
N SER A 706 -18.18 -27.43 -6.76
CA SER A 706 -17.45 -26.47 -5.92
C SER A 706 -15.94 -26.69 -6.04
N LYS A 707 -15.49 -27.94 -5.98
CA LYS A 707 -14.08 -28.31 -6.18
C LYS A 707 -13.55 -27.79 -7.52
N LYS A 708 -14.28 -28.02 -8.62
CA LYS A 708 -13.86 -27.55 -9.96
C LYS A 708 -13.73 -26.02 -10.03
N ILE A 709 -14.63 -25.28 -9.39
CA ILE A 709 -14.58 -23.81 -9.33
C ILE A 709 -13.34 -23.36 -8.54
N PHE A 710 -13.11 -23.92 -7.35
CA PHE A 710 -11.95 -23.55 -6.54
C PHE A 710 -10.62 -23.99 -7.19
N GLU A 711 -10.57 -25.12 -7.91
CA GLU A 711 -9.41 -25.54 -8.69
C GLU A 711 -9.07 -24.50 -9.77
N GLN A 712 -10.08 -24.06 -10.54
CA GLN A 712 -9.89 -23.04 -11.58
C GLN A 712 -9.43 -21.69 -10.99
N GLN A 713 -10.06 -21.24 -9.90
CA GLN A 713 -9.67 -20.00 -9.22
C GLN A 713 -8.25 -20.08 -8.65
N THR A 714 -7.88 -21.22 -8.09
CA THR A 714 -6.54 -21.48 -7.56
C THR A 714 -5.53 -21.40 -8.69
N GLU A 715 -5.74 -22.06 -9.82
CA GLU A 715 -4.85 -21.99 -10.99
C GLU A 715 -4.66 -20.55 -11.51
N ASP A 716 -5.75 -19.81 -11.69
CA ASP A 716 -5.71 -18.43 -12.17
C ASP A 716 -4.94 -17.51 -11.19
N LEU A 717 -5.16 -17.66 -9.89
CA LEU A 717 -4.39 -16.94 -8.87
C LEU A 717 -2.93 -17.37 -8.85
N THR A 718 -2.65 -18.65 -9.04
CA THR A 718 -1.27 -19.14 -9.04
C THR A 718 -0.51 -18.47 -10.20
N ARG A 719 -1.02 -18.51 -11.45
CA ARG A 719 -0.39 -17.81 -12.60
C ARG A 719 -0.14 -16.31 -12.33
N LYS A 720 -1.09 -15.62 -11.67
CA LYS A 720 -0.91 -14.22 -11.24
C LYS A 720 0.22 -14.07 -10.22
N ILE A 721 0.36 -15.01 -9.28
CA ILE A 721 1.47 -15.02 -8.32
C ILE A 721 2.81 -15.22 -9.02
N ALA A 722 2.92 -16.03 -10.08
CA ALA A 722 4.17 -16.14 -10.84
C ALA A 722 4.59 -14.79 -11.45
N TRP A 723 3.66 -14.07 -12.07
CA TRP A 723 3.91 -12.70 -12.54
C TRP A 723 4.37 -11.78 -11.40
N ILE A 724 3.66 -11.81 -10.27
CA ILE A 724 4.00 -11.05 -9.07
C ILE A 724 5.41 -11.40 -8.56
N THR A 725 5.78 -12.67 -8.55
CA THR A 725 7.10 -13.10 -8.08
C THR A 725 8.21 -12.57 -8.99
N VAL A 726 8.04 -12.63 -10.32
CA VAL A 726 9.02 -12.14 -11.28
C VAL A 726 9.13 -10.62 -11.28
N HIS A 727 8.01 -9.90 -11.23
CA HIS A 727 7.97 -8.45 -11.40
C HIS A 727 7.99 -7.65 -10.07
N ILE A 728 7.57 -8.25 -8.96
CA ILE A 728 7.47 -7.60 -7.64
C ILE A 728 8.49 -8.14 -6.66
N PHE A 729 8.63 -9.47 -6.55
CA PHE A 729 9.49 -10.10 -5.55
C PHE A 729 10.84 -10.57 -6.10
N SER A 730 11.35 -9.90 -7.15
CA SER A 730 12.66 -10.22 -7.71
C SER A 730 13.80 -9.83 -6.75
N HIS A 731 14.97 -10.48 -6.88
CA HIS A 731 16.15 -10.17 -6.08
C HIS A 731 16.61 -8.71 -6.22
N GLU A 732 16.45 -8.13 -7.40
CA GLU A 732 16.80 -6.73 -7.67
C GLU A 732 15.88 -5.78 -6.88
N LYS A 733 14.55 -6.02 -6.91
CA LYS A 733 13.60 -5.21 -6.13
C LYS A 733 13.77 -5.39 -4.63
N ARG A 734 14.18 -6.57 -4.18
CA ARG A 734 14.59 -6.81 -2.78
C ARG A 734 15.78 -5.94 -2.38
N ARG A 735 16.81 -5.90 -3.22
CA ARG A 735 18.03 -5.09 -3.01
C ARG A 735 17.66 -3.62 -2.83
N ASP A 736 16.77 -3.10 -3.68
CA ASP A 736 16.30 -1.72 -3.61
C ASP A 736 15.65 -1.39 -2.25
N ILE A 737 14.83 -2.29 -1.70
CA ILE A 737 14.22 -2.13 -0.37
C ILE A 737 15.27 -2.19 0.74
N VAL A 738 16.27 -3.08 0.62
CA VAL A 738 17.40 -3.15 1.57
C VAL A 738 18.19 -1.84 1.58
N ILE A 739 18.49 -1.29 0.40
CA ILE A 739 19.22 -0.02 0.26
C ILE A 739 18.41 1.11 0.91
N LEU A 740 17.12 1.25 0.58
CA LEU A 740 16.26 2.25 1.20
C LEU A 740 16.23 2.10 2.72
N HIS A 741 16.09 0.87 3.23
CA HIS A 741 16.06 0.59 4.66
C HIS A 741 17.37 1.03 5.35
N ARG A 742 18.53 0.74 4.74
CA ARG A 742 19.84 1.17 5.26
C ARG A 742 19.99 2.69 5.26
N CYS A 743 19.55 3.38 4.21
CA CYS A 743 19.61 4.85 4.14
C CYS A 743 18.75 5.50 5.23
N VAL A 744 17.54 4.98 5.45
CA VAL A 744 16.61 5.47 6.47
C VAL A 744 17.13 5.16 7.87
N TYR A 745 17.65 3.96 8.10
CA TYR A 745 18.29 3.59 9.36
C TYR A 745 19.43 4.53 9.73
N ARG A 746 20.36 4.80 8.79
CA ARG A 746 21.48 5.73 9.01
C ARG A 746 20.98 7.15 9.30
N THR A 747 19.96 7.60 8.57
CA THR A 747 19.32 8.90 8.80
C THR A 747 18.77 8.99 10.23
N LEU A 748 18.04 7.97 10.68
CA LEU A 748 17.47 7.91 12.02
C LEU A 748 18.55 7.79 13.11
N GLN A 749 19.61 7.02 12.87
CA GLN A 749 20.72 6.85 13.80
C GLN A 749 21.45 8.17 14.03
N ILE A 750 21.87 8.84 12.95
CA ILE A 750 22.58 10.13 13.02
C ILE A 750 21.67 11.20 13.64
N ALA A 751 20.38 11.21 13.30
CA ALA A 751 19.43 12.13 13.90
C ALA A 751 19.24 11.87 15.41
N SER A 752 19.23 10.61 15.85
CA SER A 752 19.13 10.25 17.27
C SER A 752 20.37 10.68 18.05
N GLU A 753 21.56 10.54 17.47
CA GLU A 753 22.83 11.00 18.04
C GLU A 753 22.89 12.54 18.15
N ALA A 754 22.10 13.26 17.36
CA ALA A 754 21.99 14.72 17.40
C ALA A 754 21.15 15.29 18.57
N GLY A 755 20.76 14.45 19.54
CA GLY A 755 20.06 14.88 20.76
C GLY A 755 18.62 15.31 20.50
N ASN A 756 18.22 16.48 21.01
CA ASN A 756 16.83 16.98 20.91
C ASN A 756 16.37 17.22 19.45
N LEU A 757 17.31 17.36 18.52
CA LEU A 757 17.00 17.55 17.10
C LEU A 757 16.34 16.31 16.46
N PHE A 758 16.43 15.15 17.10
CA PHE A 758 15.69 13.95 16.70
C PHE A 758 14.17 14.19 16.67
N SER A 759 13.65 15.05 17.55
CA SER A 759 12.23 15.41 17.59
C SER A 759 11.71 16.07 16.30
N PHE A 760 12.60 16.65 15.48
CA PHE A 760 12.27 17.32 14.21
C PHE A 760 12.18 16.36 13.01
N VAL A 761 12.56 15.10 13.17
CA VAL A 761 12.46 14.12 12.08
C VAL A 761 10.98 13.92 11.72
N PRO A 762 10.60 13.95 10.43
CA PRO A 762 9.23 13.64 10.00
C PRO A 762 8.83 12.22 10.41
N GLU A 763 7.61 12.06 10.92
CA GLU A 763 7.15 10.78 11.47
C GLU A 763 7.23 9.62 10.47
N ILE A 764 7.05 9.92 9.17
CA ILE A 764 7.09 8.96 8.07
C ILE A 764 8.40 8.15 8.06
N TYR A 765 9.54 8.76 8.41
CA TYR A 765 10.84 8.09 8.35
C TYR A 765 10.88 6.87 9.26
N LEU A 766 10.38 7.03 10.48
CA LEU A 766 10.29 5.96 11.45
C LEU A 766 9.06 5.09 11.17
N ASN A 767 7.89 5.71 11.10
CA ASN A 767 6.61 5.01 11.07
C ASN A 767 6.35 4.26 9.76
N ASP A 768 6.44 4.96 8.64
CA ASP A 768 5.95 4.44 7.37
C ASP A 768 7.03 3.86 6.48
N ILE A 769 8.29 4.17 6.76
CA ILE A 769 9.41 3.71 5.96
C ILE A 769 10.21 2.67 6.72
N TYR A 770 10.80 3.01 7.87
CA TYR A 770 11.66 2.08 8.59
C TYR A 770 10.92 0.80 9.01
N LEU A 771 9.74 0.93 9.61
CA LEU A 771 8.91 -0.21 10.01
C LEU A 771 8.36 -1.00 8.81
N ASN A 772 7.84 -0.31 7.78
CA ASN A 772 7.22 -0.98 6.63
C ASN A 772 8.24 -1.64 5.69
N THR A 773 9.40 -1.04 5.46
CA THR A 773 10.48 -1.67 4.67
C THR A 773 10.98 -2.93 5.37
N PHE A 774 11.13 -2.89 6.68
CA PHE A 774 11.50 -4.06 7.47
C PHE A 774 10.44 -5.16 7.44
N THR A 775 9.17 -4.78 7.60
CA THR A 775 8.04 -5.70 7.45
C THR A 775 8.04 -6.31 6.06
N ALA A 776 8.29 -5.52 5.01
CA ALA A 776 8.34 -6.01 3.65
C ALA A 776 9.46 -7.05 3.44
N LEU A 777 10.66 -6.79 3.96
CA LEU A 777 11.80 -7.71 3.88
C LEU A 777 11.57 -9.03 4.61
N ASN A 778 10.89 -9.01 5.76
CA ASN A 778 10.65 -10.22 6.55
C ASN A 778 9.42 -11.03 6.10
N VAL A 779 8.36 -10.34 5.68
CA VAL A 779 7.09 -10.97 5.33
C VAL A 779 7.07 -11.40 3.87
N TYR A 780 7.51 -10.55 2.95
CA TYR A 780 7.28 -10.75 1.51
C TYR A 780 8.44 -11.40 0.76
N TYR A 781 9.68 -11.22 1.20
CA TYR A 781 10.86 -11.82 0.56
C TYR A 781 11.32 -13.09 1.32
N PRO A 782 11.09 -14.31 0.79
CA PRO A 782 11.53 -15.52 1.45
C PRO A 782 13.06 -15.56 1.64
N THR A 783 13.46 -16.13 2.78
CA THR A 783 14.82 -16.09 3.32
C THR A 783 15.75 -17.08 2.60
N GLU A 784 16.33 -16.67 1.48
CA GLU A 784 17.49 -17.37 0.89
C GLU A 784 18.82 -16.86 1.46
N ASP A 785 18.87 -15.58 1.87
CA ASP A 785 20.10 -14.96 2.35
C ASP A 785 20.05 -14.72 3.87
N SER A 786 20.68 -15.61 4.63
CA SER A 786 20.61 -15.64 6.09
C SER A 786 21.53 -14.64 6.80
N GLY A 787 22.44 -13.99 6.06
CA GLY A 787 23.42 -13.02 6.58
C GLY A 787 22.86 -11.60 6.66
N ILE A 788 22.50 -11.01 5.52
CA ILE A 788 22.02 -9.61 5.43
C ILE A 788 20.75 -9.39 6.25
N ASN A 789 19.81 -10.34 6.22
CA ASN A 789 18.60 -10.24 7.02
C ASN A 789 18.89 -10.27 8.53
N ARG A 790 19.97 -10.93 8.96
CA ARG A 790 20.36 -10.99 10.39
C ARG A 790 20.99 -9.69 10.85
N GLU A 791 21.81 -9.06 10.01
CA GLU A 791 22.38 -7.72 10.27
C GLU A 791 21.26 -6.68 10.40
N ILE A 792 20.39 -6.58 9.39
CA ILE A 792 19.25 -5.65 9.37
C ILE A 792 18.32 -5.89 10.57
N ALA A 793 18.05 -7.16 10.90
CA ALA A 793 17.28 -7.52 12.08
C ALA A 793 17.96 -7.09 13.39
N GLY A 794 19.28 -7.21 13.50
CA GLY A 794 20.04 -6.76 14.66
C GLY A 794 19.95 -5.24 14.85
N ASP A 795 20.23 -4.49 13.79
CA ASP A 795 20.14 -3.02 13.75
C ASP A 795 18.72 -2.53 14.08
N PHE A 796 17.72 -3.17 13.48
CA PHE A 796 16.31 -2.86 13.71
C PHE A 796 15.92 -2.99 15.18
N VAL A 797 16.17 -4.15 15.76
CA VAL A 797 15.75 -4.41 17.14
C VAL A 797 16.52 -3.53 18.11
N GLN A 798 17.81 -3.31 17.86
CA GLN A 798 18.63 -2.41 18.68
C GLN A 798 18.08 -0.98 18.64
N PHE A 799 17.74 -0.46 17.46
CA PHE A 799 17.16 0.86 17.33
C PHE A 799 15.81 0.96 18.04
N ILE A 800 14.88 0.04 17.76
CA ILE A 800 13.55 0.05 18.38
C ILE A 800 13.65 -0.05 19.91
N ALA A 801 14.46 -0.99 20.43
CA ALA A 801 14.66 -1.16 21.88
C ALA A 801 15.12 0.13 22.57
N ASN A 802 16.05 0.86 21.95
CA ASN A 802 16.55 2.11 22.50
C ASN A 802 15.52 3.26 22.47
N HIS A 803 14.53 3.20 21.57
CA HIS A 803 13.57 4.28 21.34
C HIS A 803 12.14 4.00 21.83
N MET A 804 11.85 2.80 22.35
CA MET A 804 10.51 2.41 22.85
C MET A 804 9.94 3.35 23.94
N GLN A 805 10.81 3.97 24.74
CA GLN A 805 10.45 4.94 25.79
C GLN A 805 11.17 6.27 25.61
N ASP A 806 11.58 6.60 24.39
CA ASP A 806 12.25 7.86 24.12
C ASP A 806 11.25 9.02 24.25
N THR A 807 11.52 9.94 25.17
CA THR A 807 10.68 11.11 25.43
C THR A 807 10.61 12.08 24.26
N ARG A 808 11.55 11.98 23.30
CA ARG A 808 11.57 12.76 22.06
C ARG A 808 10.50 12.31 21.05
N ILE A 809 9.96 11.10 21.20
CA ILE A 809 8.87 10.56 20.37
C ILE A 809 7.54 10.75 21.12
N VAL A 810 6.85 11.85 20.81
CA VAL A 810 5.59 12.22 21.46
C VAL A 810 4.39 11.57 20.76
N ASN A 811 4.45 11.43 19.43
CA ASN A 811 3.34 10.86 18.66
C ASN A 811 3.00 9.42 19.16
N SER A 812 1.75 9.22 19.58
CA SER A 812 1.22 7.93 20.04
C SER A 812 1.22 6.87 18.94
N ASP A 813 0.88 7.26 17.71
CA ASP A 813 0.69 6.33 16.60
C ASP A 813 2.02 5.69 16.21
N VAL A 814 3.11 6.47 16.23
CA VAL A 814 4.47 5.98 15.98
C VAL A 814 4.88 4.96 17.06
N ARG A 815 4.59 5.24 18.34
CA ARG A 815 4.90 4.33 19.45
C ARG A 815 4.09 3.03 19.37
N ASP A 816 2.84 3.12 18.96
CA ASP A 816 1.96 1.96 18.79
C ASP A 816 2.42 1.08 17.63
N ASN A 817 2.77 1.68 16.50
CA ASN A 817 3.30 0.97 15.34
C ASN A 817 4.67 0.33 15.62
N MET A 818 5.56 0.99 16.37
CA MET A 818 6.82 0.39 16.84
C MET A 818 6.55 -0.85 17.70
N THR A 819 5.60 -0.76 18.63
CA THR A 819 5.24 -1.88 19.52
C THR A 819 4.59 -3.02 18.74
N GLN A 820 3.72 -2.72 17.77
CA GLN A 820 3.09 -3.70 16.88
C GLN A 820 4.13 -4.42 16.01
N CYS A 821 5.10 -3.68 15.45
CA CYS A 821 6.17 -4.27 14.64
C CYS A 821 7.06 -5.19 15.48
N LEU A 822 7.42 -4.78 16.69
CA LEU A 822 8.18 -5.61 17.62
C LEU A 822 7.41 -6.86 18.03
N SER A 823 6.10 -6.74 18.28
CA SER A 823 5.20 -7.87 18.55
C SER A 823 5.24 -8.88 17.41
N ALA A 824 4.98 -8.44 16.17
CA ALA A 824 5.05 -9.29 14.99
C ALA A 824 6.42 -9.96 14.82
N PHE A 825 7.50 -9.23 15.08
CA PHE A 825 8.87 -9.71 14.97
C PHE A 825 9.19 -10.85 15.94
N CYS A 826 8.63 -10.85 17.15
CA CYS A 826 8.85 -11.91 18.15
C CYS A 826 8.29 -13.27 17.72
N PHE A 827 7.38 -13.32 16.74
CA PHE A 827 6.80 -14.58 16.25
C PHE A 827 7.74 -15.34 15.30
N TYR A 828 8.75 -14.69 14.71
CA TYR A 828 9.71 -15.33 13.81
C TYR A 828 10.97 -15.80 14.56
N SER A 829 11.46 -17.01 14.28
CA SER A 829 12.61 -17.59 15.02
C SER A 829 13.95 -16.90 14.73
N GLY A 830 14.22 -16.55 13.47
CA GLY A 830 15.44 -15.80 13.11
C GLY A 830 15.48 -14.42 13.78
N SER A 831 14.32 -13.80 13.88
CA SER A 831 14.07 -12.53 14.54
C SER A 831 14.23 -12.61 16.06
N LEU A 832 13.64 -13.63 16.70
CA LEU A 832 13.80 -13.87 18.13
C LEU A 832 15.28 -14.10 18.50
N ARG A 833 16.05 -14.80 17.66
CA ARG A 833 17.51 -14.93 17.85
C ARG A 833 18.23 -13.59 17.75
N ALA A 834 17.81 -12.70 16.85
CA ALA A 834 18.38 -11.34 16.76
C ALA A 834 18.11 -10.54 18.06
N LEU A 835 16.88 -10.61 18.58
CA LEU A 835 16.51 -10.08 19.89
C LEU A 835 17.41 -10.62 21.02
N GLU A 836 17.66 -11.93 21.05
CA GLU A 836 18.52 -12.56 22.04
C GLU A 836 20.00 -12.15 21.89
N SER A 837 20.44 -11.83 20.67
CA SER A 837 21.82 -11.45 20.36
C SER A 837 22.18 -10.00 20.69
N MET A 838 21.20 -9.13 20.97
CA MET A 838 21.43 -7.72 21.33
C MET A 838 22.37 -7.57 22.53
N ARG A 839 23.01 -6.40 22.69
CA ARG A 839 23.83 -6.09 23.89
C ARG A 839 22.97 -6.06 25.16
N GLU A 840 23.56 -6.42 26.31
CA GLU A 840 22.86 -6.51 27.60
C GLU A 840 22.18 -5.21 28.03
N TYR A 841 22.85 -4.07 27.79
CA TYR A 841 22.27 -2.75 28.02
C TYR A 841 20.94 -2.57 27.26
N ASN A 842 20.93 -2.83 25.96
CA ASN A 842 19.73 -2.66 25.12
C ASN A 842 18.60 -3.63 25.53
N ARG A 843 18.94 -4.88 25.90
CA ARG A 843 17.94 -5.84 26.41
C ARG A 843 17.30 -5.36 27.71
N THR A 844 18.10 -4.78 28.62
CA THR A 844 17.61 -4.22 29.88
C THR A 844 16.68 -3.03 29.65
N VAL A 845 17.02 -2.14 28.71
CA VAL A 845 16.15 -1.02 28.30
C VAL A 845 14.82 -1.53 27.75
N LEU A 846 14.85 -2.54 26.87
CA LEU A 846 13.64 -3.16 26.34
C LEU A 846 12.79 -3.79 27.45
N ILE A 847 13.39 -4.54 28.37
CA ILE A 847 12.68 -5.19 29.49
C ILE A 847 12.00 -4.15 30.37
N ARG A 848 12.69 -3.06 30.72
CA ARG A 848 12.10 -1.94 31.46
C ARG A 848 10.90 -1.35 30.71
N ALA A 849 11.03 -1.19 29.39
CA ALA A 849 9.94 -0.71 28.56
C ALA A 849 8.74 -1.67 28.50
N LEU A 850 8.97 -2.99 28.50
CA LEU A 850 7.88 -3.98 28.47
C LEU A 850 7.18 -4.14 29.83
N LEU A 851 7.90 -3.94 30.94
CA LEU A 851 7.41 -4.14 32.31
C LEU A 851 6.89 -2.87 32.97
N THR A 852 6.85 -1.74 32.27
CA THR A 852 6.26 -0.51 32.81
C THR A 852 4.75 -0.71 33.05
N PRO A 853 4.18 -0.18 34.15
CA PRO A 853 2.75 -0.26 34.44
C PRO A 853 1.86 0.15 33.25
N TYR A 854 0.70 -0.48 33.11
CA TYR A 854 -0.18 -0.27 31.93
C TYR A 854 -0.98 1.04 31.96
N ALA A 855 -0.89 1.82 33.03
CA ALA A 855 -1.57 3.10 33.13
C ALA A 855 -1.07 4.08 32.05
N ASN A 856 -1.98 4.57 31.21
CA ASN A 856 -1.76 5.57 30.15
C ASN A 856 -0.90 5.12 28.94
N ARG A 857 -0.88 3.81 28.62
CA ARG A 857 -0.27 3.33 27.37
C ARG A 857 -0.99 2.12 26.78
N PRO A 858 -0.90 1.90 25.46
CA PRO A 858 -1.31 0.66 24.82
C PRO A 858 -0.44 -0.51 25.30
N TRP A 859 -1.08 -1.53 25.88
CA TRP A 859 -0.39 -2.64 26.56
C TRP A 859 -0.61 -4.00 25.89
N ALA A 860 -1.64 -4.17 25.07
CA ALA A 860 -1.99 -5.45 24.46
C ALA A 860 -0.81 -6.06 23.68
N MET A 861 -0.14 -5.26 22.85
CA MET A 861 1.02 -5.72 22.06
C MET A 861 2.25 -6.02 22.93
N THR A 862 2.49 -5.21 23.96
CA THR A 862 3.54 -5.45 24.96
C THR A 862 3.31 -6.78 25.69
N ASN A 863 2.06 -7.07 26.06
CA ASN A 863 1.68 -8.32 26.70
C ASN A 863 1.92 -9.52 25.77
N LEU A 864 1.59 -9.39 24.48
CA LEU A 864 1.82 -10.45 23.49
C LEU A 864 3.30 -10.81 23.35
N ILE A 865 4.21 -9.83 23.41
CA ILE A 865 5.66 -10.06 23.39
C ILE A 865 6.08 -10.94 24.59
N LEU A 866 5.59 -10.62 25.80
CA LEU A 866 5.89 -11.40 27.02
C LEU A 866 5.36 -12.83 26.91
N VAL A 867 4.11 -13.00 26.47
CA VAL A 867 3.53 -14.34 26.25
C VAL A 867 4.31 -15.12 25.20
N ARG A 868 4.84 -14.46 24.17
CA ARG A 868 5.66 -15.11 23.14
C ARG A 868 7.01 -15.56 23.69
N PHE A 869 7.65 -14.79 24.58
CA PHE A 869 8.87 -15.25 25.28
C PHE A 869 8.61 -16.47 26.15
N TRP A 870 7.39 -16.61 26.69
CA TRP A 870 6.95 -17.73 27.52
C TRP A 870 6.46 -18.97 26.75
N LYS A 871 6.03 -18.83 25.49
CA LYS A 871 5.44 -19.91 24.67
C LYS A 871 6.33 -21.15 24.62
N GLY A 872 5.85 -22.26 25.21
CA GLY A 872 6.57 -23.54 25.34
C GLY A 872 7.04 -23.89 26.75
N CYS A 873 7.02 -22.94 27.71
CA CYS A 873 7.49 -23.16 29.08
C CYS A 873 6.39 -23.25 30.14
N GLY A 874 5.21 -22.69 29.85
CA GLY A 874 4.05 -22.76 30.76
C GLY A 874 3.46 -24.16 30.87
N PHE A 875 2.72 -24.39 31.95
CA PHE A 875 1.97 -25.61 32.18
C PHE A 875 0.99 -25.84 31.03
N GLY A 876 1.13 -26.98 30.35
CA GLY A 876 0.32 -27.32 29.17
C GLY A 876 0.44 -26.34 28.00
N PHE A 877 1.44 -25.45 27.98
CA PHE A 877 1.54 -24.36 27.00
C PHE A 877 2.21 -24.80 25.69
N ARG A 878 1.64 -25.80 25.03
CA ARG A 878 2.16 -26.41 23.78
C ARG A 878 1.17 -26.34 22.62
N TYR A 879 -0.03 -25.82 22.84
CA TYR A 879 -1.08 -25.73 21.84
C TYR A 879 -0.81 -24.62 20.81
N SER A 880 -1.26 -24.86 19.58
CA SER A 880 -1.08 -23.95 18.44
C SER A 880 -2.16 -22.86 18.36
N GLN A 881 -3.37 -23.12 18.88
CA GLN A 881 -4.60 -22.55 18.31
C GLN A 881 -5.23 -21.34 19.00
N SER A 882 -4.72 -20.86 20.14
CA SER A 882 -5.37 -19.75 20.87
C SER A 882 -4.41 -18.62 21.19
N TYR A 883 -4.07 -17.86 20.15
CA TYR A 883 -3.56 -16.49 20.27
C TYR A 883 -4.53 -15.59 19.51
N PRO A 884 -4.68 -14.31 19.87
CA PRO A 884 -5.60 -13.38 19.21
C PRO A 884 -5.29 -13.31 17.72
N SER A 885 -5.99 -14.16 16.96
CA SER A 885 -5.51 -14.55 15.64
C SER A 885 -5.84 -13.47 14.64
N LYS A 886 -6.90 -12.66 14.82
CA LYS A 886 -7.29 -11.66 13.82
C LYS A 886 -6.33 -10.45 13.73
N PHE A 887 -5.70 -10.05 14.83
CA PHE A 887 -4.82 -8.88 14.85
C PHE A 887 -3.43 -9.16 14.27
N LEU A 888 -2.97 -10.42 14.35
CA LEU A 888 -1.72 -10.90 13.76
C LEU A 888 -1.93 -11.72 12.47
N GLN A 889 -3.16 -12.13 12.12
CA GLN A 889 -3.48 -12.88 10.90
C GLN A 889 -3.17 -12.10 9.62
N SER A 890 -3.14 -10.77 9.68
CA SER A 890 -2.65 -9.92 8.58
C SER A 890 -1.16 -10.13 8.28
N LEU A 891 -0.40 -10.81 9.15
CA LEU A 891 1.05 -11.03 9.03
C LEU A 891 1.44 -12.53 8.86
N ARG A 892 0.52 -13.36 8.34
CA ARG A 892 0.69 -14.75 7.81
C ARG A 892 0.70 -15.91 8.84
N LYS A 893 -0.08 -16.95 8.51
CA LYS A 893 -0.27 -18.22 9.25
C LYS A 893 0.90 -19.23 9.15
N ASP A 894 1.69 -19.24 8.08
CA ASP A 894 2.59 -20.38 7.78
C ASP A 894 4.00 -20.32 8.39
N ARG A 895 4.30 -19.31 9.22
CA ARG A 895 5.61 -19.19 9.90
C ARG A 895 5.53 -19.06 11.41
N VAL A 896 4.38 -19.38 12.01
CA VAL A 896 4.31 -19.62 13.45
C VAL A 896 4.94 -20.99 13.71
N GLN A 897 6.27 -20.98 13.81
CA GLN A 897 7.09 -22.14 14.10
C GLN A 897 6.76 -22.71 15.48
N ASP A 898 7.06 -24.00 15.68
CA ASP A 898 6.95 -24.72 16.95
C ASP A 898 7.45 -23.89 18.15
N SER A 899 6.85 -24.10 19.31
CA SER A 899 7.10 -23.39 20.57
C SER A 899 8.59 -23.26 20.89
N SER A 900 9.21 -22.14 20.49
CA SER A 900 10.60 -21.79 20.79
C SER A 900 10.62 -20.69 21.86
N PRO A 901 10.60 -21.02 23.16
CA PRO A 901 10.63 -20.02 24.23
C PRO A 901 11.99 -19.31 24.28
N SER A 902 12.01 -18.06 24.74
CA SER A 902 13.26 -17.32 24.95
C SER A 902 13.74 -17.43 26.39
N MET A 903 14.61 -18.40 26.66
CA MET A 903 15.21 -18.59 27.99
C MET A 903 15.98 -17.35 28.47
N LYS A 904 16.64 -16.65 27.54
CA LYS A 904 17.48 -15.50 27.85
C LYS A 904 16.67 -14.32 28.38
N TYR A 905 15.58 -13.96 27.70
CA TYR A 905 14.68 -12.90 28.16
C TYR A 905 13.95 -13.29 29.45
N GLN A 906 13.54 -14.55 29.60
CA GLN A 906 12.91 -15.02 30.85
C GLN A 906 13.84 -14.82 32.06
N GLN A 907 15.12 -15.17 31.95
CA GLN A 907 16.09 -14.96 33.02
C GLN A 907 16.33 -13.48 33.34
N GLU A 908 16.44 -12.63 32.32
CA GLU A 908 16.66 -11.19 32.52
C GLU A 908 15.43 -10.49 33.09
N ILE A 909 14.22 -10.87 32.67
CA ILE A 909 12.96 -10.43 33.27
C ILE A 909 12.93 -10.81 34.75
N GLY A 910 13.29 -12.06 35.09
CA GLY A 910 13.37 -12.51 36.47
C GLY A 910 14.35 -11.67 37.32
N ARG A 911 15.55 -11.39 36.80
CA ARG A 911 16.54 -10.52 37.45
C ARG A 911 16.03 -9.08 37.63
N TYR A 912 15.38 -8.51 36.61
CA TYR A 912 14.83 -7.16 36.68
C TYR A 912 13.74 -7.04 37.75
N LEU A 913 12.76 -7.94 37.71
CA LEU A 913 11.64 -7.96 38.65
C LEU A 913 12.09 -8.17 40.11
N THR A 914 13.13 -8.99 40.32
CA THR A 914 13.68 -9.24 41.66
C THR A 914 14.48 -8.05 42.19
N SER A 915 15.14 -7.28 41.30
CA SER A 915 15.95 -6.11 41.67
C SER A 915 15.14 -4.81 41.81
N HIS A 916 14.01 -4.69 41.11
CA HIS A 916 13.16 -3.50 41.08
C HIS A 916 11.76 -3.85 41.61
N THR A 917 11.64 -4.04 42.91
CA THR A 917 10.41 -4.55 43.56
C THR A 917 9.21 -3.62 43.41
N ASP A 918 9.38 -2.29 43.51
CA ASP A 918 8.27 -1.34 43.35
C ASP A 918 7.73 -1.31 41.90
N ASP A 919 8.61 -1.37 40.90
CA ASP A 919 8.22 -1.48 39.48
C ASP A 919 7.46 -2.79 39.23
N ALA A 920 7.97 -3.91 39.79
CA ALA A 920 7.36 -5.22 39.67
C ALA A 920 5.95 -5.27 40.29
N ILE A 921 5.77 -4.64 41.46
CA ILE A 921 4.47 -4.50 42.13
C ILE A 921 3.51 -3.65 41.28
N GLY A 922 3.97 -2.51 40.74
CA GLY A 922 3.16 -1.66 39.87
C GLY A 922 2.71 -2.37 38.58
N PHE A 923 3.60 -3.15 37.99
CA PHE A 923 3.33 -3.99 36.82
C PHE A 923 2.29 -5.08 37.11
N LEU A 924 2.50 -5.87 38.16
CA LEU A 924 1.57 -6.94 38.58
C LEU A 924 0.19 -6.39 38.95
N ASN A 925 0.13 -5.26 39.65
CA ASN A 925 -1.13 -4.61 39.98
C ASN A 925 -1.91 -4.22 38.70
N SER A 926 -1.20 -3.72 37.69
CA SER A 926 -1.79 -3.40 36.39
C SER A 926 -2.32 -4.66 35.66
N LEU A 927 -1.54 -5.75 35.65
CA LEU A 927 -1.94 -7.04 35.07
C LEU A 927 -3.21 -7.59 35.73
N LEU A 928 -3.26 -7.62 37.06
CA LEU A 928 -4.43 -8.11 37.80
C LEU A 928 -5.66 -7.23 37.56
N GLY A 929 -5.47 -5.91 37.45
CA GLY A 929 -6.54 -4.98 37.09
C GLY A 929 -7.12 -5.26 35.71
N GLN A 930 -6.27 -5.41 34.69
CA GLN A 930 -6.70 -5.72 33.33
C GLN A 930 -7.31 -7.12 33.21
N LEU A 931 -6.79 -8.10 33.95
CA LEU A 931 -7.33 -9.46 33.97
C LEU A 931 -8.76 -9.46 34.50
N ASN A 932 -9.00 -8.76 35.62
CA ASN A 932 -10.32 -8.65 36.21
C ASN A 932 -11.32 -8.00 35.25
N TRP A 933 -10.92 -6.92 34.57
CA TRP A 933 -11.74 -6.26 33.56
C TRP A 933 -12.02 -7.20 32.36
N ALA A 934 -10.99 -7.75 31.73
CA ALA A 934 -11.14 -8.59 30.54
C ALA A 934 -11.99 -9.83 30.80
N PHE A 935 -11.80 -10.48 31.95
CA PHE A 935 -12.59 -11.65 32.33
C PHE A 935 -14.05 -11.28 32.65
N SER A 936 -14.29 -10.13 33.28
CA SER A 936 -15.66 -9.65 33.56
C SER A 936 -16.43 -9.33 32.29
N GLU A 937 -15.80 -8.64 31.34
CA GLU A 937 -16.36 -8.35 30.01
C GLU A 937 -16.63 -9.63 29.22
N PHE A 938 -15.67 -10.56 29.21
CA PHE A 938 -15.84 -11.88 28.58
C PHE A 938 -17.08 -12.59 29.13
N MET A 939 -17.22 -12.70 30.45
CA MET A 939 -18.35 -13.37 31.08
C MET A 939 -19.68 -12.64 30.88
N GLY A 940 -19.68 -11.32 30.80
CA GLY A 940 -20.88 -10.52 30.48
C GLY A 940 -21.38 -10.86 29.08
N LEU A 941 -20.51 -10.74 28.08
CA LEU A 941 -20.82 -11.06 26.69
C LEU A 941 -21.21 -12.52 26.50
N LEU A 942 -20.54 -13.45 27.19
CA LEU A 942 -20.85 -14.88 27.13
C LEU A 942 -22.27 -15.19 27.62
N LYS A 943 -22.72 -14.48 28.67
CA LYS A 943 -24.08 -14.61 29.21
C LYS A 943 -25.13 -14.02 28.26
N ASP A 944 -24.82 -12.89 27.62
CA ASP A 944 -25.71 -12.27 26.64
C ASP A 944 -25.87 -13.13 25.37
N LEU A 945 -24.82 -13.88 25.00
CA LEU A 945 -24.81 -14.78 23.84
C LEU A 945 -25.48 -16.13 24.11
N THR A 946 -25.60 -16.54 25.38
CA THR A 946 -26.24 -17.81 25.74
C THR A 946 -27.72 -17.61 26.04
N PRO A 947 -28.64 -18.29 25.33
CA PRO A 947 -30.07 -18.06 25.45
C PRO A 947 -30.58 -18.49 26.83
N THR A 948 -30.70 -17.54 27.75
CA THR A 948 -31.30 -17.79 29.05
C THR A 948 -32.83 -17.86 28.88
N LYS A 949 -33.37 -19.03 28.54
CA LYS A 949 -34.81 -19.39 28.58
C LYS A 949 -35.81 -18.47 27.85
N SER A 950 -35.39 -17.52 27.01
CA SER A 950 -36.27 -16.69 26.19
C SER A 950 -36.59 -17.39 24.86
N ARG A 951 -37.87 -17.55 24.53
CA ARG A 951 -38.38 -18.18 23.30
C ARG A 951 -38.07 -17.42 22.00
N TYR A 952 -37.32 -16.33 22.06
CA TYR A 952 -36.89 -15.55 20.90
C TYR A 952 -35.37 -15.47 20.86
N MET A 953 -34.77 -16.04 19.81
CA MET A 953 -33.37 -15.77 19.44
C MET A 953 -33.29 -14.30 18.99
N PRO A 954 -32.61 -13.40 19.72
CA PRO A 954 -32.27 -12.12 19.15
C PRO A 954 -31.35 -12.37 17.95
N THR A 955 -31.47 -11.60 16.89
CA THR A 955 -30.42 -11.53 15.86
C THR A 955 -29.13 -11.05 16.54
N ILE A 956 -28.29 -12.00 16.97
CA ILE A 956 -27.00 -11.73 17.60
C ILE A 956 -26.13 -11.02 16.58
N GLU A 957 -25.65 -9.82 16.92
CA GLU A 957 -24.81 -9.04 16.04
C GLU A 957 -23.43 -9.70 15.91
N HIS A 958 -22.97 -9.97 14.69
CA HIS A 958 -21.66 -10.58 14.41
C HIS A 958 -20.48 -9.83 15.07
N ARG A 959 -20.66 -8.53 15.32
CA ARG A 959 -19.71 -7.70 16.07
C ARG A 959 -19.55 -8.13 17.53
N GLN A 960 -20.64 -8.47 18.23
CA GLN A 960 -20.60 -8.86 19.64
C GLN A 960 -19.86 -10.19 19.84
N MET A 961 -20.10 -11.16 18.96
CA MET A 961 -19.37 -12.45 18.98
C MET A 961 -17.86 -12.26 18.80
N LYS A 962 -17.44 -11.34 17.90
CA LYS A 962 -16.02 -10.99 17.72
C LYS A 962 -15.39 -10.36 18.97
N ILE A 963 -16.11 -9.46 19.64
CA ILE A 963 -15.63 -8.82 20.87
C ILE A 963 -15.47 -9.88 21.97
N CYS A 964 -16.45 -10.78 22.12
CA CYS A 964 -16.39 -11.88 23.09
C CYS A 964 -15.15 -12.77 22.89
N SER A 965 -14.88 -13.21 21.66
CA SER A 965 -13.67 -13.96 21.32
C SER A 965 -12.39 -13.18 21.64
N THR A 966 -12.37 -11.86 21.40
CA THR A 966 -11.21 -11.03 21.70
C THR A 966 -10.97 -10.91 23.21
N CYS A 967 -12.03 -10.74 24.01
CA CYS A 967 -11.94 -10.70 25.47
C CYS A 967 -11.42 -12.02 26.06
N PHE A 968 -11.83 -13.16 25.49
CA PHE A 968 -11.30 -14.47 25.83
C PHE A 968 -9.78 -14.55 25.57
N ASP A 969 -9.33 -14.18 24.37
CA ASP A 969 -7.91 -14.21 23.99
C ASP A 969 -7.06 -13.30 24.89
N VAL A 970 -7.55 -12.09 25.20
CA VAL A 970 -6.90 -11.15 26.11
C VAL A 970 -6.78 -11.74 27.52
N THR A 971 -7.83 -12.40 28.02
CA THR A 971 -7.84 -13.04 29.34
C THR A 971 -6.78 -14.14 29.43
N VAL A 972 -6.72 -15.02 28.44
CA VAL A 972 -5.70 -16.09 28.36
C VAL A 972 -4.29 -15.49 28.28
N SER A 973 -4.11 -14.43 27.48
CA SER A 973 -2.83 -13.75 27.34
C SER A 973 -2.35 -13.15 28.67
N LEU A 974 -3.23 -12.53 29.44
CA LEU A 974 -2.88 -11.96 30.75
C LEU A 974 -2.53 -13.04 31.78
N LEU A 975 -3.28 -14.15 31.80
CA LEU A 975 -2.98 -15.31 32.65
C LEU A 975 -1.61 -15.90 32.34
N ARG A 976 -1.23 -16.02 31.06
CA ARG A 976 0.10 -16.52 30.65
C ARG A 976 1.24 -15.59 31.05
N THR A 977 1.04 -14.27 31.01
CA THR A 977 2.05 -13.32 31.50
C THR A 977 2.20 -13.42 33.01
N ILE A 978 1.10 -13.56 33.76
CA ILE A 978 1.13 -13.76 35.21
C ILE A 978 1.83 -15.08 35.57
N GLU A 979 1.52 -16.17 34.86
CA GLU A 979 2.21 -17.46 35.01
C GLU A 979 3.72 -17.32 34.83
N MET A 980 4.16 -16.65 33.75
CA MET A 980 5.57 -16.36 33.51
C MET A 980 6.18 -15.55 34.65
N THR A 981 5.56 -14.44 35.05
CA THR A 981 6.09 -13.55 36.10
C THR A 981 6.28 -14.29 37.42
N ILE A 982 5.32 -15.12 37.82
CA ILE A 982 5.40 -15.93 39.04
C ILE A 982 6.49 -16.99 38.92
N CYS A 983 6.66 -17.59 37.74
CA CYS A 983 7.70 -18.60 37.53
C CYS A 983 9.13 -18.01 37.57
N VAL A 984 9.34 -16.83 37.00
CA VAL A 984 10.69 -16.23 36.88
C VAL A 984 11.08 -15.36 38.08
N ALA A 985 10.11 -14.82 38.81
CA ALA A 985 10.34 -13.95 39.98
C ALA A 985 9.34 -14.24 41.11
N PRO A 986 9.33 -15.46 41.68
CA PRO A 986 8.36 -15.86 42.70
C PRO A 986 8.45 -15.02 43.98
N THR A 987 9.63 -14.46 44.29
CA THR A 987 9.88 -13.62 45.47
C THR A 987 9.04 -12.35 45.50
N VAL A 988 8.64 -11.79 44.36
CA VAL A 988 7.86 -10.54 44.28
C VAL A 988 6.48 -10.69 44.93
N ILE A 989 5.86 -11.86 44.80
CA ILE A 989 4.53 -12.15 45.37
C ILE A 989 4.65 -12.93 46.70
N LEU A 990 5.69 -13.75 46.85
CA LEU A 990 5.83 -14.63 48.01
C LEU A 990 6.60 -14.01 49.18
N ASP A 991 7.14 -12.80 49.06
CA ASP A 991 7.80 -12.12 50.18
C ASP A 991 6.84 -11.92 51.37
N ARG A 992 7.25 -12.41 52.53
CA ARG A 992 6.49 -12.37 53.79
C ARG A 992 6.59 -11.01 54.49
N HIS A 993 7.61 -10.22 54.18
CA HIS A 993 7.87 -8.96 54.88
C HIS A 993 7.21 -7.74 54.21
N SER A 994 6.65 -7.93 53.01
CA SER A 994 6.00 -6.88 52.22
C SER A 994 4.48 -7.00 52.26
N ASN A 995 3.81 -6.07 52.96
CA ASN A 995 2.34 -5.98 52.96
C ASN A 995 1.78 -5.83 51.54
N LYS A 996 2.51 -5.16 50.62
CA LYS A 996 2.10 -5.00 49.22
C LYS A 996 2.06 -6.35 48.48
N SER A 997 3.04 -7.21 48.74
CA SER A 997 3.14 -8.54 48.12
C SER A 997 2.04 -9.49 48.63
N GLU A 998 1.71 -9.41 49.92
CA GLU A 998 0.59 -10.14 50.50
C GLU A 998 -0.77 -9.76 49.88
N MET A 999 -1.00 -8.46 49.69
CA MET A 999 -2.22 -7.98 49.01
C MET A 999 -2.30 -8.43 47.55
N LEU A 1000 -1.18 -8.44 46.81
CA LEU A 1000 -1.13 -8.95 45.44
C LEU A 1000 -1.43 -10.45 45.38
N LEU A 1001 -0.89 -11.24 46.32
CA LEU A 1001 -1.15 -12.67 46.42
C LEU A 1001 -2.64 -12.94 46.63
N ILE A 1002 -3.29 -12.26 47.58
CA ILE A 1002 -4.72 -12.43 47.86
C ILE A 1002 -5.56 -12.08 46.63
N ARG A 1003 -5.31 -10.94 45.98
CA ARG A 1003 -6.04 -10.54 44.76
C ARG A 1003 -5.87 -11.53 43.61
N LEU A 1004 -4.67 -12.05 43.42
CA LEU A 1004 -4.40 -13.07 42.41
C LEU A 1004 -5.24 -14.32 42.70
N LEU A 1005 -5.16 -14.85 43.93
CA LEU A 1005 -5.88 -16.06 44.31
C LEU A 1005 -7.40 -15.88 44.20
N GLN A 1006 -7.95 -14.71 44.56
CA GLN A 1006 -9.35 -14.37 44.37
C GLN A 1006 -9.78 -14.42 42.91
N LEU A 1007 -8.98 -13.84 41.99
CA LEU A 1007 -9.27 -13.88 40.55
C LEU A 1007 -9.21 -15.31 39.99
N LEU A 1008 -8.19 -16.09 40.37
CA LEU A 1008 -8.09 -17.50 39.97
C LEU A 1008 -9.31 -18.31 40.46
N GLY A 1009 -9.72 -18.09 41.71
CA GLY A 1009 -10.92 -18.71 42.27
C GLY A 1009 -12.19 -18.32 41.53
N GLN A 1010 -12.36 -17.05 41.17
CA GLN A 1010 -13.49 -16.58 40.38
C GLN A 1010 -13.54 -17.23 38.98
N ILE A 1011 -12.38 -17.41 38.33
CA ILE A 1011 -12.30 -18.07 37.03
C ILE A 1011 -12.71 -19.54 37.14
N ILE A 1012 -12.15 -20.28 38.11
CA ILE A 1012 -12.47 -21.70 38.33
C ILE A 1012 -13.95 -21.87 38.68
N ASN A 1013 -14.46 -21.12 39.66
CA ASN A 1013 -15.83 -21.25 40.15
C ASN A 1013 -16.89 -20.89 39.10
N ARG A 1014 -16.60 -19.98 38.17
CA ARG A 1014 -17.58 -19.55 37.15
C ARG A 1014 -17.59 -20.45 35.92
N LEU A 1015 -16.44 -20.96 35.52
CA LEU A 1015 -16.30 -21.75 34.29
C LEU A 1015 -16.42 -23.26 34.52
N ALA A 1016 -16.06 -23.78 35.70
CA ALA A 1016 -16.10 -25.21 36.00
C ALA A 1016 -17.38 -25.63 36.77
N THR A 1017 -18.53 -24.96 36.56
CA THR A 1017 -19.83 -25.32 37.18
C THR A 1017 -20.52 -26.49 36.47
N LYS A 1018 -21.57 -27.09 37.08
CA LYS A 1018 -22.26 -28.28 36.54
C LYS A 1018 -22.95 -28.05 35.18
N ASN A 1019 -23.26 -26.80 34.86
CA ASN A 1019 -23.78 -26.36 33.57
C ASN A 1019 -22.79 -25.36 32.98
N TYR A 1020 -21.65 -25.85 32.48
CA TYR A 1020 -20.63 -24.93 31.98
C TYR A 1020 -21.14 -24.26 30.71
N VAL A 1021 -21.19 -22.93 30.73
CA VAL A 1021 -21.66 -22.06 29.64
C VAL A 1021 -20.95 -22.37 28.31
N LEU A 1022 -19.74 -22.95 28.36
CA LEU A 1022 -18.96 -23.31 27.17
C LEU A 1022 -19.50 -24.56 26.43
N GLU A 1023 -20.16 -25.54 27.07
CA GLU A 1023 -20.75 -26.64 26.28
C GLU A 1023 -22.02 -26.23 25.56
N ASP A 1024 -22.74 -25.22 26.06
CA ASP A 1024 -23.83 -24.62 25.29
C ASP A 1024 -23.28 -23.96 24.00
N ILE A 1025 -22.06 -23.42 24.02
CA ILE A 1025 -21.40 -22.82 22.84
C ILE A 1025 -20.90 -23.89 21.88
N GLU A 1026 -20.26 -24.96 22.39
CA GLU A 1026 -19.87 -26.12 21.57
C GLU A 1026 -21.09 -26.81 20.93
N ARG A 1027 -22.21 -26.89 21.66
CA ARG A 1027 -23.48 -27.45 21.15
C ARG A 1027 -24.12 -26.58 20.08
N LEU A 1028 -24.04 -25.26 20.21
CA LEU A 1028 -24.63 -24.31 19.25
C LEU A 1028 -23.81 -24.12 17.98
N LYS A 1029 -22.58 -24.67 17.88
CA LYS A 1029 -21.68 -24.61 16.71
C LYS A 1029 -21.69 -23.24 16.01
N MET A 1030 -21.60 -22.17 16.80
CA MET A 1030 -21.57 -20.82 16.25
C MET A 1030 -20.19 -20.56 15.66
N TYR A 1031 -20.07 -20.60 14.32
CA TYR A 1031 -18.84 -20.38 13.55
C TYR A 1031 -17.97 -19.17 13.97
N ALA A 1032 -18.54 -18.18 14.66
CA ALA A 1032 -17.81 -17.00 15.14
C ALA A 1032 -17.10 -17.19 16.50
N LEU A 1033 -17.34 -18.30 17.21
CA LEU A 1033 -16.85 -18.58 18.57
C LEU A 1033 -15.97 -19.85 18.66
N ASP A 1034 -15.60 -20.47 17.54
CA ASP A 1034 -14.83 -21.73 17.49
C ASP A 1034 -13.48 -21.66 18.24
N ASN A 1035 -12.91 -20.46 18.39
CA ASN A 1035 -11.65 -20.21 19.11
C ASN A 1035 -11.76 -20.27 20.64
N ILE A 1036 -12.97 -20.22 21.20
CA ILE A 1036 -13.19 -20.19 22.66
C ILE A 1036 -13.18 -21.62 23.18
N GLN A 1037 -12.01 -22.06 23.64
CA GLN A 1037 -11.80 -23.40 24.17
C GLN A 1037 -11.58 -23.34 25.69
N PRO A 1038 -12.09 -24.28 26.50
CA PRO A 1038 -11.82 -24.30 27.94
C PRO A 1038 -10.32 -24.48 28.26
N TYR A 1039 -9.61 -25.24 27.43
CA TYR A 1039 -8.24 -25.68 27.71
C TYR A 1039 -7.19 -24.57 27.91
N PRO A 1040 -7.05 -23.57 27.02
CA PRO A 1040 -6.03 -22.51 27.16
C PRO A 1040 -6.13 -21.71 28.46
N MET A 1041 -7.36 -21.46 28.93
CA MET A 1041 -7.59 -20.69 30.15
C MET A 1041 -7.26 -21.52 31.39
N PHE A 1042 -7.81 -22.73 31.49
CA PHE A 1042 -7.59 -23.58 32.66
C PHE A 1042 -6.14 -24.06 32.78
N SER A 1043 -5.46 -24.35 31.68
CA SER A 1043 -4.03 -24.71 31.71
C SER A 1043 -3.17 -23.58 32.27
N ALA A 1044 -3.46 -22.31 31.94
CA ALA A 1044 -2.75 -21.17 32.52
C ALA A 1044 -3.03 -20.99 34.03
N VAL A 1045 -4.31 -21.11 34.44
CA VAL A 1045 -4.71 -21.03 35.86
C VAL A 1045 -4.06 -22.13 36.68
N CYS A 1046 -4.10 -23.38 36.22
CA CYS A 1046 -3.44 -24.51 36.87
C CYS A 1046 -1.92 -24.30 36.94
N GLY A 1047 -1.28 -23.79 35.88
CA GLY A 1047 0.15 -23.48 35.89
C GLY A 1047 0.56 -22.50 37.00
N ILE A 1048 -0.25 -21.46 37.23
CA ILE A 1048 -0.03 -20.52 38.33
C ILE A 1048 -0.14 -21.22 39.69
N LEU A 1049 -1.19 -22.04 39.89
CA LEU A 1049 -1.40 -22.78 41.14
C LEU A 1049 -0.29 -23.82 41.39
N VAL A 1050 0.18 -24.53 40.36
CA VAL A 1050 1.29 -25.48 40.45
C VAL A 1050 2.54 -24.77 40.95
N HIS A 1051 2.83 -23.59 40.40
CA HIS A 1051 4.00 -22.84 40.83
C HIS A 1051 3.88 -22.38 42.28
N LEU A 1052 2.72 -21.83 42.69
CA LEU A 1052 2.53 -21.30 44.04
C LEU A 1052 2.48 -22.41 45.13
N ILE A 1053 1.98 -23.60 44.81
CA ILE A 1053 1.71 -24.68 45.78
C ILE A 1053 2.77 -25.80 45.74
N ASN A 1054 3.15 -26.28 44.55
CA ASN A 1054 4.05 -27.44 44.43
C ASN A 1054 5.52 -27.05 44.32
N ARG A 1055 5.83 -25.88 43.75
CA ARG A 1055 7.21 -25.45 43.48
C ARG A 1055 7.77 -24.47 44.52
N THR A 1056 7.12 -24.35 45.68
CA THR A 1056 7.53 -23.50 46.82
C THR A 1056 7.88 -24.35 48.04
N SER A 1057 8.48 -23.74 49.07
CA SER A 1057 8.75 -24.44 50.34
C SER A 1057 7.43 -24.82 51.04
N ASN A 1058 7.46 -25.88 51.86
CA ASN A 1058 6.27 -26.38 52.57
C ASN A 1058 5.59 -25.30 53.45
N GLU A 1059 6.36 -24.37 54.02
CA GLU A 1059 5.82 -23.25 54.81
C GLU A 1059 5.02 -22.28 53.92
N ILE A 1060 5.56 -21.92 52.76
CA ILE A 1060 4.90 -21.02 51.80
C ILE A 1060 3.69 -21.71 51.18
N SER A 1061 3.81 -22.99 50.81
CA SER A 1061 2.72 -23.79 50.26
C SER A 1061 1.53 -23.87 51.23
N SER A 1062 1.79 -24.12 52.51
CA SER A 1062 0.76 -24.12 53.56
C SER A 1062 0.11 -22.74 53.74
N ARG A 1063 0.90 -21.67 53.69
CA ARG A 1063 0.40 -20.28 53.72
C ARG A 1063 -0.53 -19.99 52.55
N VAL A 1064 -0.15 -20.35 51.33
CA VAL A 1064 -0.98 -20.16 50.12
C VAL A 1064 -2.26 -20.99 50.22
N CYS A 1065 -2.19 -22.25 50.62
CA CYS A 1065 -3.37 -23.10 50.77
C CYS A 1065 -4.35 -22.55 51.83
N ARG A 1066 -3.83 -21.99 52.93
CA ARG A 1066 -4.64 -21.32 53.96
C ARG A 1066 -5.26 -20.01 53.47
N ALA A 1067 -4.53 -19.22 52.69
CA ALA A 1067 -5.06 -18.02 52.05
C ALA A 1067 -6.18 -18.36 51.06
N ILE A 1068 -6.03 -19.45 50.28
CA ILE A 1068 -7.09 -19.97 49.41
C ILE A 1068 -8.31 -20.40 50.23
N TYR A 1069 -8.17 -20.99 51.42
CA TYR A 1069 -9.35 -21.35 52.25
C TYR A 1069 -10.03 -20.12 52.86
N ASN A 1070 -9.26 -19.16 53.36
CA ASN A 1070 -9.78 -18.03 54.13
C ASN A 1070 -10.32 -16.87 53.26
N GLU A 1071 -9.63 -16.57 52.15
CA GLU A 1071 -9.85 -15.34 51.37
C GLU A 1071 -10.46 -15.61 49.98
N VAL A 1072 -10.55 -16.88 49.58
CA VAL A 1072 -11.04 -17.31 48.27
C VAL A 1072 -12.12 -18.37 48.46
N ASP A 1073 -13.37 -18.08 48.14
CA ASP A 1073 -14.47 -19.06 48.21
C ASP A 1073 -14.36 -20.13 47.09
N LEU A 1074 -13.21 -20.76 46.92
CA LEU A 1074 -12.96 -21.76 45.88
C LEU A 1074 -13.75 -23.03 46.17
N ASP A 1075 -14.68 -23.38 45.28
CA ASP A 1075 -15.40 -24.64 45.37
C ASP A 1075 -14.51 -25.80 44.90
N LEU A 1076 -14.05 -26.62 45.85
CA LEU A 1076 -13.25 -27.82 45.57
C LEU A 1076 -13.95 -28.80 44.62
N SER A 1077 -15.29 -28.77 44.52
CA SER A 1077 -16.05 -29.58 43.57
C SER A 1077 -15.82 -29.14 42.11
N CYS A 1078 -15.60 -27.85 41.89
CA CYS A 1078 -15.27 -27.28 40.57
C CYS A 1078 -13.85 -27.70 40.16
N LEU A 1079 -12.89 -27.65 41.10
CA LEU A 1079 -11.52 -28.09 40.84
C LEU A 1079 -11.43 -29.62 40.61
N HIS A 1080 -12.19 -30.42 41.38
CA HIS A 1080 -12.25 -31.86 41.19
C HIS A 1080 -12.75 -32.24 39.79
N ARG A 1081 -13.83 -31.59 39.32
CA ARG A 1081 -14.41 -31.84 37.98
C ARG A 1081 -13.51 -31.41 36.82
N LEU A 1082 -12.68 -30.40 37.03
CA LEU A 1082 -11.67 -29.99 36.04
C LEU A 1082 -10.57 -31.05 35.86
N ILE A 1083 -10.21 -31.74 36.95
CA ILE A 1083 -9.07 -32.67 37.01
C ILE A 1083 -9.49 -34.12 36.71
N TYR A 1084 -10.62 -34.56 37.25
CA TYR A 1084 -11.10 -35.95 37.18
C TYR A 1084 -12.42 -36.04 36.43
N ASP A 1085 -12.57 -37.11 35.66
CA ASP A 1085 -13.85 -37.49 35.07
C ASP A 1085 -14.73 -38.08 36.17
N SER A 1086 -15.95 -37.58 36.34
CA SER A 1086 -16.84 -38.09 37.39
C SER A 1086 -17.45 -39.42 36.97
N GLU A 1087 -16.83 -40.54 37.37
CA GLU A 1087 -17.48 -41.85 37.34
C GLU A 1087 -18.56 -41.92 38.44
N SER A 1088 -19.83 -41.68 38.08
CA SER A 1088 -21.02 -42.32 38.70
C SER A 1088 -22.33 -41.64 38.27
N ASP A 1089 -22.86 -42.04 37.12
CA ASP A 1089 -24.32 -42.16 36.91
C ASP A 1089 -24.56 -43.10 35.73
N ALA A 1090 -24.31 -44.39 35.95
CA ALA A 1090 -24.50 -45.47 34.97
C ALA A 1090 -25.98 -45.80 34.69
N SER A 1091 -26.89 -44.82 34.74
CA SER A 1091 -28.32 -45.05 34.53
C SER A 1091 -29.04 -43.96 33.74
N ASN A 1092 -28.42 -43.42 32.68
CA ASN A 1092 -29.18 -42.83 31.57
C ASN A 1092 -28.38 -42.88 30.26
N SER A 1093 -28.69 -43.87 29.43
CA SER A 1093 -28.18 -44.01 28.07
C SER A 1093 -28.90 -43.06 27.11
N VAL A 1094 -28.43 -41.82 27.01
CA VAL A 1094 -28.61 -40.98 25.83
C VAL A 1094 -27.33 -40.18 25.63
N SER A 1095 -26.58 -40.53 24.58
CA SER A 1095 -25.36 -39.87 24.04
C SER A 1095 -24.91 -38.59 24.77
N SER A 1096 -24.18 -38.74 25.89
CA SER A 1096 -23.55 -37.61 26.58
C SER A 1096 -22.27 -37.23 25.84
N SER A 1097 -22.18 -35.98 25.38
CA SER A 1097 -20.92 -35.38 24.92
C SER A 1097 -19.84 -35.59 25.98
N ALA A 1098 -18.64 -35.98 25.56
CA ALA A 1098 -17.51 -36.18 26.47
C ALA A 1098 -17.26 -34.92 27.31
N HIS A 1099 -17.26 -35.06 28.64
CA HIS A 1099 -17.02 -33.94 29.55
C HIS A 1099 -15.56 -33.46 29.42
N PHE A 1100 -15.32 -32.15 29.40
CA PHE A 1100 -13.97 -31.60 29.34
C PHE A 1100 -13.19 -31.92 30.62
N THR A 1101 -12.05 -32.61 30.50
CA THR A 1101 -11.08 -32.78 31.60
C THR A 1101 -9.69 -32.34 31.15
N LEU A 1102 -8.92 -31.76 32.07
CA LEU A 1102 -7.58 -31.26 31.73
C LEU A 1102 -6.59 -32.40 31.47
N LYS A 1103 -6.71 -33.50 32.22
CA LYS A 1103 -5.82 -34.67 32.12
C LYS A 1103 -5.98 -35.44 30.82
N SER A 1104 -7.13 -35.35 30.15
CA SER A 1104 -7.37 -36.04 28.88
C SER A 1104 -6.79 -35.30 27.66
N GLN A 1105 -6.25 -34.09 27.85
CA GLN A 1105 -5.74 -33.27 26.75
C GLN A 1105 -4.34 -33.72 26.29
N PRO A 1106 -4.07 -33.80 24.97
CA PRO A 1106 -2.81 -34.32 24.44
C PRO A 1106 -1.59 -33.46 24.79
N GLU A 1107 -1.79 -32.19 25.11
CA GLU A 1107 -0.72 -31.26 25.46
C GLU A 1107 -0.20 -31.41 26.90
N ILE A 1108 -0.90 -32.13 27.78
CA ILE A 1108 -0.51 -32.34 29.19
C ILE A 1108 0.38 -33.58 29.32
N ASN A 1109 1.56 -33.41 29.92
CA ASN A 1109 2.50 -34.52 30.13
C ASN A 1109 2.26 -35.23 31.49
N ARG A 1110 2.92 -36.38 31.71
CA ARG A 1110 2.75 -37.18 32.94
C ARG A 1110 3.16 -36.44 34.22
N SER A 1111 4.17 -35.58 34.15
CA SER A 1111 4.62 -34.78 35.31
C SER A 1111 3.60 -33.70 35.67
N GLU A 1112 3.03 -33.05 34.65
CA GLU A 1112 1.98 -32.03 34.79
C GLU A 1112 0.68 -32.65 35.33
N ALA A 1113 0.34 -33.87 34.89
CA ALA A 1113 -0.79 -34.61 35.44
C ALA A 1113 -0.61 -34.93 36.93
N TYR A 1114 0.60 -35.31 37.35
CA TYR A 1114 0.94 -35.52 38.77
C TYR A 1114 0.87 -34.20 39.57
N ASP A 1115 1.36 -33.09 39.01
CA ASP A 1115 1.28 -31.77 39.63
C ASP A 1115 -0.18 -31.38 39.95
N LEU A 1116 -1.14 -31.71 39.08
CA LEU A 1116 -2.57 -31.48 39.31
C LEU A 1116 -3.12 -32.31 40.49
N ASP A 1117 -2.74 -33.59 40.57
CA ASP A 1117 -3.13 -34.46 41.70
C ASP A 1117 -2.59 -33.91 43.02
N GLU A 1118 -1.35 -33.43 43.01
CA GLU A 1118 -0.71 -32.91 44.21
C GLU A 1118 -1.35 -31.61 44.71
N ILE A 1119 -1.75 -30.69 43.81
CA ILE A 1119 -2.51 -29.49 44.20
C ILE A 1119 -3.82 -29.87 44.86
N TYR A 1120 -4.60 -30.75 44.21
CA TYR A 1120 -5.91 -31.13 44.72
C TYR A 1120 -5.78 -31.78 46.11
N ARG A 1121 -4.80 -32.68 46.27
CA ARG A 1121 -4.52 -33.32 47.56
C ARG A 1121 -4.15 -32.31 48.65
N LYS A 1122 -3.18 -31.41 48.40
CA LYS A 1122 -2.74 -30.40 49.39
C LYS A 1122 -3.86 -29.44 49.80
N LEU A 1123 -4.68 -29.01 48.85
CA LEU A 1123 -5.83 -28.16 49.14
C LEU A 1123 -6.89 -28.92 49.93
N ASN A 1124 -7.26 -30.14 49.52
CA ASN A 1124 -8.23 -30.96 50.24
C ASN A 1124 -7.76 -31.29 51.66
N ASP A 1125 -6.49 -31.64 51.86
CA ASP A 1125 -5.90 -31.87 53.19
C ASP A 1125 -6.01 -30.61 54.08
N THR A 1126 -5.69 -29.43 53.51
CA THR A 1126 -5.79 -28.15 54.23
C THR A 1126 -7.24 -27.80 54.57
N TYR A 1127 -8.17 -27.98 53.64
CA TYR A 1127 -9.61 -27.76 53.85
C TYR A 1127 -10.15 -28.69 54.94
N GLN A 1128 -9.78 -29.98 54.93
CA GLN A 1128 -10.18 -30.93 55.96
C GLN A 1128 -9.56 -30.61 57.33
N MET A 1129 -8.33 -30.12 57.37
CA MET A 1129 -7.69 -29.65 58.60
C MET A 1129 -8.40 -28.43 59.17
N LEU A 1130 -8.69 -27.42 58.36
CA LEU A 1130 -9.31 -26.16 58.80
C LEU A 1130 -10.81 -26.30 59.11
N ALA A 1131 -11.53 -27.17 58.41
CA ALA A 1131 -12.93 -27.52 58.69
C ALA A 1131 -13.11 -28.21 60.06
N LYS A 1132 -12.08 -28.91 60.56
CA LYS A 1132 -12.08 -29.48 61.91
C LYS A 1132 -11.86 -28.41 62.99
N THR A 1133 -11.21 -27.29 62.65
CA THR A 1133 -10.93 -26.18 63.59
C THR A 1133 -12.05 -25.14 63.66
N THR A 1134 -12.85 -24.98 62.60
CA THR A 1134 -13.91 -23.94 62.47
C THR A 1134 -15.26 -24.33 63.09
N LYS A 1135 -15.53 -25.61 63.36
CA LYS A 1135 -16.78 -26.10 64.01
C LYS A 1135 -16.96 -25.71 65.51
N LYS A 1136 -16.30 -24.66 66.00
CA LYS A 1136 -16.31 -24.29 67.44
C LYS A 1136 -16.62 -22.83 67.77
N SER A 1137 -17.11 -22.02 66.85
CA SER A 1137 -17.56 -20.66 67.18
C SER A 1137 -18.68 -20.19 66.26
N ASP A 1138 -19.90 -20.67 66.50
CA ASP A 1138 -21.12 -19.93 66.18
C ASP A 1138 -21.47 -19.11 67.44
N ASP A 1139 -21.23 -17.81 67.40
CA ASP A 1139 -21.99 -16.77 68.12
C ASP A 1139 -21.45 -15.37 67.76
N ASN A 1140 -22.36 -14.49 67.28
CA ASN A 1140 -22.27 -13.03 67.03
C ASN A 1140 -22.18 -12.54 65.57
N ASP A 1141 -23.31 -12.62 64.85
CA ASP A 1141 -23.58 -11.97 63.56
C ASP A 1141 -23.53 -10.42 63.58
N GLU A 1142 -23.52 -9.77 64.74
CA GLU A 1142 -23.50 -8.29 64.84
C GLU A 1142 -22.11 -7.65 64.67
N SER A 1143 -21.06 -8.45 64.45
CA SER A 1143 -19.67 -7.98 64.36
C SER A 1143 -19.01 -8.21 63.00
N ILE A 1144 -19.79 -8.54 61.97
CA ILE A 1144 -19.30 -8.89 60.63
C ILE A 1144 -19.25 -7.64 59.73
N CYS A 1145 -18.16 -7.50 58.99
CA CYS A 1145 -17.93 -6.41 58.05
C CYS A 1145 -18.95 -6.44 56.92
N ILE A 1146 -19.73 -5.37 56.81
CA ILE A 1146 -20.77 -5.19 55.78
C ILE A 1146 -20.22 -5.05 54.34
N ILE A 1147 -18.91 -4.98 54.15
CA ILE A 1147 -18.30 -4.92 52.82
C ILE A 1147 -18.05 -6.32 52.27
N CYS A 1148 -17.56 -7.25 53.10
CA CYS A 1148 -17.23 -8.61 52.67
C CYS A 1148 -18.15 -9.68 53.24
N TYR A 1149 -19.03 -9.34 54.19
CA TYR A 1149 -19.95 -10.23 54.91
C TYR A 1149 -19.32 -11.52 55.48
N SER A 1150 -17.99 -11.53 55.62
CA SER A 1150 -17.21 -12.73 55.96
C SER A 1150 -16.29 -12.51 57.16
N HIS A 1151 -15.66 -11.34 57.25
CA HIS A 1151 -14.67 -11.02 58.27
C HIS A 1151 -15.23 -10.09 59.33
N GLN A 1152 -14.76 -10.21 60.58
CA GLN A 1152 -15.17 -9.29 61.64
C GLN A 1152 -14.67 -7.85 61.39
N ILE A 1153 -15.40 -6.87 61.90
CA ILE A 1153 -15.01 -5.46 61.87
C ILE A 1153 -13.76 -5.28 62.75
N GLN A 1154 -12.67 -4.79 62.15
CA GLN A 1154 -11.35 -4.75 62.79
C GLN A 1154 -10.62 -3.41 62.58
N GLY A 1155 -11.06 -2.57 61.64
CA GLY A 1155 -10.41 -1.30 61.35
C GLY A 1155 -11.38 -0.14 61.31
N GLU A 1156 -10.90 1.02 61.72
CA GLU A 1156 -11.61 2.30 61.74
C GLU A 1156 -10.90 3.32 60.83
N PHE A 1157 -11.66 3.95 59.94
CA PHE A 1157 -11.20 5.12 59.19
C PHE A 1157 -11.18 6.36 60.06
N ARG A 1158 -10.11 7.16 60.05
CA ARG A 1158 -10.12 8.49 60.67
C ARG A 1158 -9.97 9.61 59.63
N PRO A 1159 -10.73 10.71 59.79
CA PRO A 1159 -11.53 11.10 60.96
C PRO A 1159 -12.98 10.58 60.98
N CYS A 1160 -13.50 9.97 59.91
CA CYS A 1160 -14.93 9.69 59.76
C CYS A 1160 -15.48 8.53 60.62
N LYS A 1161 -14.62 7.77 61.30
CA LYS A 1161 -14.92 6.65 62.22
C LYS A 1161 -15.74 5.50 61.63
N HIS A 1162 -15.89 5.43 60.31
CA HIS A 1162 -16.51 4.28 59.68
C HIS A 1162 -15.63 3.04 59.84
N GLN A 1163 -16.28 1.91 60.11
CA GLN A 1163 -15.59 0.67 60.45
C GLN A 1163 -15.85 -0.41 59.41
N ALA A 1164 -14.83 -1.21 59.13
CA ALA A 1164 -14.89 -2.39 58.27
C ALA A 1164 -13.79 -3.37 58.70
N CYS A 1165 -13.76 -4.58 58.13
CA CYS A 1165 -12.61 -5.46 58.34
C CYS A 1165 -11.36 -4.83 57.71
N LEU A 1166 -10.19 -5.11 58.29
CA LEU A 1166 -8.93 -4.55 57.81
C LEU A 1166 -8.63 -4.94 56.36
N SER A 1167 -8.98 -6.15 55.95
CA SER A 1167 -8.83 -6.62 54.55
C SER A 1167 -9.52 -5.68 53.54
N CYS A 1168 -10.79 -5.32 53.76
CA CYS A 1168 -11.51 -4.37 52.90
C CYS A 1168 -10.94 -2.95 52.94
N ILE A 1169 -10.48 -2.49 54.11
CA ILE A 1169 -9.85 -1.17 54.28
C ILE A 1169 -8.54 -1.06 53.51
N THR A 1170 -7.65 -2.02 53.70
CA THR A 1170 -6.36 -2.06 53.01
C THR A 1170 -6.55 -2.20 51.51
N MET A 1171 -7.50 -3.03 51.05
CA MET A 1171 -7.79 -3.21 49.62
C MET A 1171 -8.22 -1.91 48.92
N HIS A 1172 -9.13 -1.16 49.54
CA HIS A 1172 -9.63 0.08 48.95
C HIS A 1172 -8.59 1.19 48.93
N LEU A 1173 -7.81 1.35 50.01
CA LEU A 1173 -6.79 2.38 50.12
C LEU A 1173 -5.66 2.25 49.07
N MET A 1174 -5.55 1.09 48.43
CA MET A 1174 -4.66 0.92 47.25
C MET A 1174 -5.14 1.67 46.01
N THR A 1175 -6.42 2.04 45.92
CA THR A 1175 -7.02 2.67 44.74
C THR A 1175 -7.62 4.04 45.00
N SER A 1176 -8.13 4.28 46.21
CA SER A 1176 -8.70 5.56 46.62
C SER A 1176 -8.34 5.88 48.06
N LYS A 1177 -7.95 7.13 48.33
CA LYS A 1177 -7.63 7.63 49.68
C LYS A 1177 -8.87 8.12 50.44
N GLU A 1178 -10.05 7.72 49.99
CA GLU A 1178 -11.33 8.14 50.56
C GLU A 1178 -12.00 6.99 51.31
N CYS A 1179 -12.90 7.30 52.23
CA CYS A 1179 -13.73 6.30 52.89
C CYS A 1179 -14.83 5.79 51.94
N PHE A 1180 -15.10 4.49 51.88
CA PHE A 1180 -16.13 3.94 50.98
C PHE A 1180 -17.53 4.44 51.32
N PHE A 1181 -17.79 4.67 52.61
CA PHE A 1181 -19.12 5.01 53.12
C PHE A 1181 -19.47 6.48 52.92
N CYS A 1182 -18.54 7.38 53.23
CA CYS A 1182 -18.80 8.82 53.24
C CYS A 1182 -17.90 9.64 52.32
N LYS A 1183 -16.98 9.00 51.58
CA LYS A 1183 -16.03 9.63 50.66
C LYS A 1183 -15.08 10.66 51.27
N THR A 1184 -15.06 10.78 52.61
CA THR A 1184 -14.11 11.65 53.31
C THR A 1184 -12.69 11.12 53.14
N HIS A 1185 -11.73 12.02 52.89
CA HIS A 1185 -10.30 11.68 52.83
C HIS A 1185 -9.85 11.02 54.14
N VAL A 1186 -9.10 9.93 54.01
CA VAL A 1186 -8.61 9.13 55.14
C VAL A 1186 -7.23 9.63 55.56
N ASP A 1187 -7.10 10.05 56.81
CA ASP A 1187 -5.83 10.50 57.38
C ASP A 1187 -5.01 9.34 57.94
N GLN A 1188 -5.69 8.38 58.57
CA GLN A 1188 -5.09 7.19 59.17
C GLN A 1188 -6.13 6.09 59.35
N VAL A 1189 -5.65 4.84 59.38
CA VAL A 1189 -6.44 3.65 59.73
C VAL A 1189 -5.99 3.11 61.07
N VAL A 1190 -6.93 2.88 61.98
CA VAL A 1190 -6.66 2.35 63.32
C VAL A 1190 -7.20 0.94 63.43
N ASP A 1191 -6.37 0.01 63.91
CA ASP A 1191 -6.78 -1.32 64.33
C ASP A 1191 -7.61 -1.22 65.61
N LEU A 1192 -8.85 -1.68 65.58
CA LEU A 1192 -9.75 -1.69 66.74
C LEU A 1192 -9.36 -2.77 67.77
N ILE A 1193 -8.64 -3.82 67.37
CA ILE A 1193 -8.19 -4.90 68.26
C ILE A 1193 -6.89 -4.51 68.96
N THR A 1194 -5.92 -4.01 68.21
CA THR A 1194 -4.58 -3.72 68.75
C THR A 1194 -4.38 -2.26 69.17
N GLY A 1195 -5.31 -1.37 68.81
CA GLY A 1195 -5.21 0.08 69.05
C GLY A 1195 -4.09 0.77 68.25
N ARG A 1196 -3.40 0.05 67.36
CA ARG A 1196 -2.27 0.56 66.58
C ARG A 1196 -2.76 1.26 65.31
N VAL A 1197 -2.04 2.32 64.92
CA VAL A 1197 -2.20 2.93 63.61
C VAL A 1197 -1.54 2.00 62.59
N ILE A 1198 -2.33 1.44 61.68
CA ILE A 1198 -1.87 0.48 60.67
C ILE A 1198 -1.28 1.22 59.47
N ASP A 1199 -1.87 2.35 59.10
CA ASP A 1199 -1.43 3.13 57.95
C ASP A 1199 -1.65 4.63 58.25
N SER A 1200 -0.58 5.43 58.12
CA SER A 1200 -0.63 6.89 58.30
C SER A 1200 -0.39 7.57 56.96
N ILE A 1201 -1.40 8.25 56.42
CA ILE A 1201 -1.35 8.82 55.06
C ILE A 1201 -0.73 10.23 55.05
N LYS A 1202 -0.43 10.82 56.23
CA LYS A 1202 0.30 12.09 56.35
C LYS A 1202 1.82 11.90 56.21
N PRO A 1203 2.53 12.77 55.48
CA PRO A 1203 3.99 12.80 55.50
C PRO A 1203 4.50 13.15 56.90
N ASN A 1204 5.43 12.36 57.43
CA ASN A 1204 6.13 12.66 58.68
C ASN A 1204 6.98 13.93 58.52
N GLU A 1205 6.54 15.06 59.07
CA GLU A 1205 7.35 16.29 59.14
C GLU A 1205 8.52 16.21 60.16
N ASN A 1206 8.72 15.08 60.86
CA ASN A 1206 9.68 14.96 61.96
C ASN A 1206 11.01 14.25 61.64
N ASN A 1207 11.34 13.97 60.36
CA ASN A 1207 12.64 13.37 59.99
C ASN A 1207 13.59 14.32 59.22
N ILE A 1208 13.43 15.64 59.35
CA ILE A 1208 14.44 16.63 58.91
C ILE A 1208 15.17 17.14 60.15
N LYS A 1209 16.03 16.28 60.74
CA LYS A 1209 17.14 16.63 61.66
C LYS A 1209 17.83 15.32 62.08
N ASP A 1210 18.59 14.74 61.15
CA ASP A 1210 19.90 14.13 61.37
C ASP A 1210 20.21 13.11 60.26
N LYS A 1211 21.21 13.49 59.44
CA LYS A 1211 21.91 12.78 58.35
C LYS A 1211 21.26 12.74 56.98
#